data_AF-A0A0E3LAW2-F1
#
_entry.id   AF-A0A0E3LAW2-F1
#
_cell.length_a   1.000
_cell.length_b   1.000
_cell.length_c   1.000
_cell.angle_alpha   90.00
_cell.angle_beta   90.00
_cell.angle_gamma   90.00
#
_symmetry.space_group_name_H-M   'P 1'
#
loop_
_entity.id
_entity.type
_entity.pdbx_description
1 polymer ?
#
loop_
_entity_poly.entity_id
_entity_poly.type
_entity_poly.pdbx_seq_one_letter_code
_entity_poly.pdbx_strand_id
1 'polypeptide(L)'
;MEKFDKKELSERDICSKFITPAIKQANWDERQIREEVNLTKGRIIVKGSSASRGQPKRADYILSYKSNLPLAVVEAKRNIYTVGEGMQQALMYAEMLDIPFAFSSNGDAFLLHDRTGTLGKVEEEISLDRFPSPDFLWQKYCEWKGLDEGRQKIVTQNYYTDHRKALRYYQRIAINRTVEAIAKGQDRILLVMATGTGKTLTAFQIIWRLWKAGVKKRILFLADRNILVDQTKINDFKHFGKAMTKIKNREAEKSYEIYLSLYQAVSGTEEEKNIYKQFSPDFFDLVIVDECHRGSAAEDSAWREILEYFTSATQIGLTATPKETKDVSNIHYFGEPIYTYSLKQGIEDGFLAPYRVVRIDLDKDLVGWRPEKGKTDKYGKTIEDRIYNQKDYDRDLVLEKRTELVARKVSDFLKANDRFDKTIVFCENIDHAERMRKALVNENPDLAGENRKYVMRITGDNQEGKAELDNFINPESRYPVIATTSKLMSTGVDAQTCKLIVLDKRIQSMTEFKQIIGRGTRINEDYGKFYFTIMDFKKATELFADPDFDGEPVEIYDFDGGNGPGSPWEGEGETGREKYFVDDVGVEVVTERTQYYGPDGKLITESLKDYTRKTVLKDFESLDSFLKHWNEAEKKQAILKELEERGVLLDALSEEVGKDFDPFDLICHVAFDRPPLSRKERAERVKKGDYFSKYGEQAQEVLDTLLDKYADDGIENLENMSVLKVQPFDRIGTPMEIVKLFGGKNSYLAAVRGLESQLYTTDASLLEA
;
A
#
# COMPACT_ATOMS: atom_id res chain seq x y z
N MET A 1 -14.28 51.89 -0.51
CA MET A 1 -13.88 50.59 -1.07
C MET A 1 -15.12 49.98 -1.70
N GLU A 2 -15.09 49.69 -2.99
CA GLU A 2 -16.16 48.92 -3.64
C GLU A 2 -16.41 47.66 -2.82
N LYS A 3 -17.65 47.47 -2.37
CA LYS A 3 -18.07 46.22 -1.73
C LYS A 3 -18.11 45.17 -2.84
N PHE A 4 -17.03 44.42 -3.01
CA PHE A 4 -17.02 43.23 -3.84
C PHE A 4 -18.16 42.31 -3.40
N ASP A 5 -18.95 41.81 -4.35
CA ASP A 5 -19.86 40.71 -4.05
C ASP A 5 -19.02 39.46 -3.77
N LYS A 6 -19.08 38.96 -2.53
CA LYS A 6 -18.32 37.78 -2.10
C LYS A 6 -18.65 36.55 -2.95
N LYS A 7 -19.84 36.49 -3.54
CA LYS A 7 -20.28 35.35 -4.37
C LYS A 7 -19.49 35.20 -5.67
N GLU A 8 -18.91 36.30 -6.17
CA GLU A 8 -18.08 36.30 -7.38
C GLU A 8 -16.63 35.87 -7.09
N LEU A 9 -16.24 35.80 -5.81
CA LEU A 9 -14.88 35.48 -5.41
C LEU A 9 -14.57 33.97 -5.54
N SER A 10 -13.32 33.67 -5.87
CA SER A 10 -12.79 32.32 -5.80
C SER A 10 -12.65 31.86 -4.34
N GLU A 11 -12.54 30.56 -4.10
CA GLU A 11 -12.28 30.04 -2.75
C GLU A 11 -10.98 30.60 -2.16
N ARG A 12 -9.94 30.75 -3.00
CA ARG A 12 -8.67 31.35 -2.61
C ARG A 12 -8.80 32.83 -2.24
N ASP A 13 -9.66 33.57 -2.94
CA ASP A 13 -9.99 34.95 -2.55
C ASP A 13 -10.71 34.99 -1.20
N ILE A 14 -11.64 34.05 -0.96
CA ILE A 14 -12.32 33.91 0.33
C ILE A 14 -11.32 33.63 1.46
N CYS A 15 -10.41 32.68 1.24
CA CYS A 15 -9.31 32.36 2.14
C CYS A 15 -8.46 33.60 2.47
N SER A 16 -7.89 34.23 1.46
CA SER A 16 -6.92 35.32 1.64
C SER A 16 -7.51 36.64 2.13
N LYS A 17 -8.77 36.96 1.78
CA LYS A 17 -9.40 38.25 2.13
C LYS A 17 -10.25 38.22 3.38
N PHE A 18 -10.71 37.04 3.82
CA PHE A 18 -11.63 36.93 4.97
C PHE A 18 -11.15 35.92 6.02
N ILE A 19 -10.85 34.68 5.64
CA ILE A 19 -10.51 33.60 6.59
C ILE A 19 -9.12 33.82 7.21
N THR A 20 -8.05 33.95 6.41
CA THR A 20 -6.68 34.17 6.92
C THR A 20 -6.60 35.44 7.78
N PRO A 21 -7.21 36.59 7.40
CA PRO A 21 -7.26 37.76 8.27
C PRO A 21 -7.96 37.52 9.60
N ALA A 22 -9.09 36.79 9.61
CA ALA A 22 -9.80 36.44 10.84
C ALA A 22 -8.95 35.57 11.78
N ILE A 23 -8.27 34.55 11.23
CA ILE A 23 -7.35 33.69 11.99
C ILE A 23 -6.18 34.52 12.55
N LYS A 24 -5.59 35.42 11.76
CA LYS A 24 -4.51 36.32 12.24
C LYS A 24 -4.99 37.30 13.30
N GLN A 25 -6.21 37.84 13.18
CA GLN A 25 -6.83 38.73 14.16
C GLN A 25 -7.04 38.03 15.52
N ALA A 26 -7.24 36.71 15.51
CA ALA A 26 -7.30 35.88 16.71
C ALA A 26 -5.90 35.56 17.32
N ASN A 27 -4.84 36.23 16.88
CA ASN A 27 -3.46 36.10 17.34
C ASN A 27 -2.76 34.77 17.01
N TRP A 28 -3.13 34.11 15.90
CA TRP A 28 -2.35 32.99 15.36
C TRP A 28 -1.10 33.50 14.62
N ASP A 29 0.07 33.00 15.00
CA ASP A 29 1.36 33.29 14.34
C ASP A 29 1.48 32.54 13.00
N GLU A 30 2.23 33.08 12.04
CA GLU A 30 2.51 32.43 10.75
C GLU A 30 3.15 31.03 10.90
N ARG A 31 3.88 30.78 11.99
CA ARG A 31 4.46 29.45 12.29
C ARG A 31 3.41 28.44 12.77
N GLN A 32 2.28 28.92 13.26
CA GLN A 32 1.17 28.13 13.76
C GLN A 32 0.12 27.85 12.67
N ILE A 33 0.11 28.65 11.60
CA ILE A 33 -0.80 28.50 10.46
C ILE A 33 -0.08 27.75 9.34
N ARG A 34 -0.63 26.59 8.95
CA ARG A 34 -0.21 25.87 7.75
C ARG A 34 -1.37 25.88 6.77
N GLU A 35 -1.17 26.49 5.61
CA GLU A 35 -2.15 26.51 4.52
C GLU A 35 -1.87 25.36 3.55
N GLU A 36 -2.91 24.87 2.85
CA GLU A 36 -2.81 23.94 1.72
C GLU A 36 -2.04 22.65 2.08
N VAL A 37 -2.40 22.05 3.21
CA VAL A 37 -1.63 20.96 3.84
C VAL A 37 -2.01 19.62 3.22
N ASN A 38 -1.09 19.04 2.45
CA ASN A 38 -1.22 17.67 1.95
C ASN A 38 -1.17 16.67 3.13
N LEU A 39 -2.27 15.96 3.35
CA LEU A 39 -2.40 14.97 4.42
C LEU A 39 -1.95 13.59 3.95
N THR A 40 -2.26 13.26 2.69
CA THR A 40 -1.91 11.99 2.05
C THR A 40 -1.19 12.21 0.73
N LYS A 41 -0.69 11.12 0.12
CA LYS A 41 -0.12 11.15 -1.23
C LYS A 41 -1.10 10.70 -2.31
N GLY A 42 -2.34 10.36 -1.94
CA GLY A 42 -3.33 9.78 -2.85
C GLY A 42 -3.05 8.30 -3.12
N ARG A 43 -4.09 7.47 -3.03
CA ARG A 43 -4.03 6.02 -3.26
C ARG A 43 -3.37 5.70 -4.59
N ILE A 44 -2.50 4.69 -4.62
CA ILE A 44 -2.00 4.16 -5.90
C ILE A 44 -3.09 3.26 -6.50
N ILE A 45 -3.52 3.60 -7.70
CA ILE A 45 -4.45 2.83 -8.52
C ILE A 45 -3.63 2.10 -9.56
N VAL A 46 -3.77 0.77 -9.61
CA VAL A 46 -3.08 -0.08 -10.58
C VAL A 46 -4.10 -0.53 -11.62
N LYS A 47 -3.80 -0.32 -12.91
CA LYS A 47 -4.60 -0.76 -14.06
C LYS A 47 -3.68 -1.48 -15.04
N GLY A 48 -3.76 -2.81 -15.11
CA GLY A 48 -2.85 -3.62 -15.96
C GLY A 48 -1.37 -3.38 -15.60
N SER A 49 -0.50 -3.08 -16.57
CA SER A 49 0.92 -2.76 -16.28
C SER A 49 1.14 -1.33 -15.77
N SER A 50 0.12 -0.47 -15.79
CA SER A 50 0.21 0.94 -15.42
C SER A 50 -0.21 1.21 -13.98
N ALA A 51 0.35 2.27 -13.37
CA ALA A 51 -0.03 2.73 -12.05
C ALA A 51 -0.04 4.27 -12.00
N SER A 52 -1.04 4.83 -11.32
CA SER A 52 -1.18 6.27 -11.11
C SER A 52 -1.63 6.58 -9.69
N ARG A 53 -1.39 7.81 -9.22
CA ARG A 53 -1.93 8.27 -7.93
C ARG A 53 -3.31 8.90 -8.12
N GLY A 54 -4.24 8.54 -7.24
CA GLY A 54 -5.48 9.27 -7.05
C GLY A 54 -5.25 10.63 -6.41
N GLN A 55 -6.34 11.38 -6.20
CA GLN A 55 -6.27 12.70 -5.57
C GLN A 55 -5.78 12.59 -4.12
N PRO A 56 -4.75 13.36 -3.73
CA PRO A 56 -4.34 13.44 -2.33
C PRO A 56 -5.41 14.16 -1.50
N LYS A 57 -5.56 13.75 -0.24
CA LYS A 57 -6.35 14.51 0.73
C LYS A 57 -5.53 15.72 1.16
N ARG A 58 -6.14 16.90 1.13
CA ARG A 58 -5.51 18.18 1.45
C ARG A 58 -6.48 19.01 2.28
N ALA A 59 -6.01 19.53 3.40
CA ALA A 59 -6.77 20.47 4.23
C ALA A 59 -6.38 21.91 3.90
N ASP A 60 -7.35 22.83 3.93
CA ASP A 60 -7.07 24.23 3.60
C ASP A 60 -6.23 24.91 4.67
N TYR A 61 -6.54 24.67 5.95
CA TYR A 61 -5.72 25.12 7.07
C TYR A 61 -5.57 24.06 8.14
N ILE A 62 -4.35 23.92 8.67
CA ILE A 62 -4.07 23.28 9.94
C ILE A 62 -3.45 24.30 10.88
N LEU A 63 -4.11 24.52 12.01
CA LEU A 63 -3.70 25.47 13.04
C LEU A 63 -3.11 24.69 14.22
N SER A 64 -1.87 25.01 14.59
CA SER A 64 -1.13 24.23 15.58
C SER A 64 -0.56 25.11 16.69
N TYR A 65 -0.75 24.73 17.96
CA TYR A 65 -0.17 25.46 19.09
C TYR A 65 1.35 25.50 19.01
N LYS A 66 1.94 24.34 18.71
CA LYS A 66 3.33 24.17 18.24
C LYS A 66 3.32 23.32 16.98
N SER A 67 4.41 23.30 16.22
CA SER A 67 4.50 22.55 14.95
C SER A 67 4.13 21.06 15.06
N ASN A 68 4.23 20.47 16.25
CA ASN A 68 3.88 19.09 16.54
C ASN A 68 2.52 18.88 17.23
N LEU A 69 1.78 19.94 17.53
CA LEU A 69 0.52 19.91 18.29
C LEU A 69 -0.59 20.66 17.53
N PRO A 70 -1.19 20.02 16.52
CA PRO A 70 -2.31 20.60 15.80
C PRO A 70 -3.55 20.67 16.69
N LEU A 71 -4.24 21.80 16.67
CA LEU A 71 -5.44 22.08 17.47
C LEU A 71 -6.68 22.23 16.60
N ALA A 72 -6.56 22.80 15.41
CA ALA A 72 -7.72 23.00 14.55
C ALA A 72 -7.44 22.67 13.08
N VAL A 73 -8.49 22.24 12.40
CA VAL A 73 -8.56 22.15 10.94
C VAL A 73 -9.65 23.09 10.45
N VAL A 74 -9.39 23.83 9.38
CA VAL A 74 -10.38 24.73 8.76
C VAL A 74 -10.52 24.33 7.30
N GLU A 75 -11.77 24.07 6.88
CA GLU A 75 -12.13 23.86 5.48
C GLU A 75 -12.87 25.08 4.94
N ALA A 76 -12.32 25.67 3.90
CA ALA A 76 -12.88 26.81 3.21
C ALA A 76 -13.78 26.36 2.06
N LYS A 77 -14.78 27.18 1.76
CA LYS A 77 -15.65 27.04 0.59
C LYS A 77 -15.85 28.40 -0.07
N ARG A 78 -16.20 28.40 -1.35
CA ARG A 78 -16.71 29.60 -2.02
C ARG A 78 -17.94 30.14 -1.29
N ASN A 79 -18.11 31.46 -1.29
CA ASN A 79 -19.23 32.13 -0.59
C ASN A 79 -20.62 31.76 -1.12
N ILE A 80 -20.73 31.19 -2.32
CA ILE A 80 -21.99 30.67 -2.87
C ILE A 80 -22.56 29.49 -2.06
N TYR A 81 -21.72 28.80 -1.27
CA TYR A 81 -22.12 27.70 -0.41
C TYR A 81 -22.47 28.18 0.99
N THR A 82 -23.12 27.31 1.77
CA THR A 82 -23.43 27.58 3.18
C THR A 82 -22.15 27.57 4.02
N VAL A 83 -22.17 28.22 5.19
CA VAL A 83 -21.02 28.25 6.13
C VAL A 83 -20.61 26.83 6.56
N GLY A 84 -21.58 25.92 6.70
CA GLY A 84 -21.36 24.55 7.14
C GLY A 84 -21.03 23.54 6.03
N GLU A 85 -21.00 23.96 4.76
CA GLU A 85 -20.84 23.07 3.60
C GLU A 85 -19.60 22.16 3.71
N GLY A 86 -18.49 22.69 4.23
CA GLY A 86 -17.25 21.93 4.42
C GLY A 86 -17.17 21.15 5.73
N MET A 87 -18.18 21.16 6.59
CA MET A 87 -18.05 20.63 7.96
C MET A 87 -17.76 19.12 7.99
N GLN A 88 -18.44 18.32 7.17
CA GLN A 88 -18.19 16.87 7.12
C GLN A 88 -16.76 16.56 6.64
N GLN A 89 -16.25 17.33 5.69
CA GLN A 89 -14.86 17.22 5.23
C GLN A 89 -13.88 17.62 6.36
N ALA A 90 -14.16 18.72 7.08
CA ALA A 90 -13.36 19.17 8.21
C ALA A 90 -13.34 18.12 9.33
N LEU A 91 -14.46 17.48 9.63
CA LEU A 91 -14.57 16.40 10.62
C LEU A 91 -13.79 15.16 10.22
N MET A 92 -13.90 14.73 8.95
CA MET A 92 -13.11 13.62 8.42
C MET A 92 -11.60 13.89 8.58
N TYR A 93 -11.14 15.11 8.28
CA TYR A 93 -9.74 15.48 8.50
C TYR A 93 -9.39 15.60 9.97
N ALA A 94 -10.30 16.10 10.82
CA ALA A 94 -10.08 16.19 12.25
C ALA A 94 -9.90 14.80 12.88
N GLU A 95 -10.74 13.83 12.50
CA GLU A 95 -10.63 12.43 12.90
C GLU A 95 -9.32 11.82 12.44
N MET A 96 -9.00 11.97 11.15
CA MET A 96 -7.78 11.46 10.55
C MET A 96 -6.52 11.99 11.25
N LEU A 97 -6.51 13.26 11.62
CA LEU A 97 -5.34 13.96 12.16
C LEU A 97 -5.26 13.98 13.69
N ASP A 98 -6.26 13.41 14.38
CA ASP A 98 -6.48 13.47 15.82
C ASP A 98 -6.60 14.91 16.36
N ILE A 99 -7.29 15.78 15.62
CA ILE A 99 -7.44 17.22 15.90
C ILE A 99 -8.76 17.50 16.61
N PRO A 100 -8.78 18.22 17.75
CA PRO A 100 -9.96 18.42 18.58
C PRO A 100 -11.03 19.36 17.99
N PHE A 101 -10.63 20.38 17.22
CA PHE A 101 -11.56 21.42 16.75
C PHE A 101 -11.61 21.44 15.22
N ALA A 102 -12.81 21.34 14.65
CA ALA A 102 -13.02 21.43 13.20
C ALA A 102 -13.81 22.70 12.87
N PHE A 103 -13.45 23.36 11.77
CA PHE A 103 -14.11 24.57 11.31
C PHE A 103 -14.46 24.45 9.84
N SER A 104 -15.61 24.99 9.45
CA SER A 104 -15.93 25.29 8.06
C SER A 104 -16.24 26.77 7.88
N SER A 105 -15.83 27.36 6.76
CA SER A 105 -16.12 28.75 6.46
C SER A 105 -16.29 29.00 4.97
N ASN A 106 -17.23 29.90 4.64
CA ASN A 106 -17.44 30.43 3.30
C ASN A 106 -17.04 31.93 3.21
N GLY A 107 -16.39 32.46 4.24
CA GLY A 107 -16.00 33.87 4.35
C GLY A 107 -17.04 34.81 4.97
N ASP A 108 -18.22 34.36 5.39
CA ASP A 108 -19.18 35.16 6.15
C ASP A 108 -19.09 34.92 7.66
N ALA A 109 -18.87 33.67 8.04
CA ALA A 109 -18.74 33.20 9.41
C ALA A 109 -17.88 31.92 9.44
N PHE A 110 -17.65 31.37 10.62
CA PHE A 110 -17.16 30.01 10.80
C PHE A 110 -18.24 29.16 11.47
N LEU A 111 -18.46 27.94 11.01
CA LEU A 111 -19.12 26.91 11.78
C LEU A 111 -18.03 26.13 12.51
N LEU A 112 -18.03 26.17 13.84
CA LEU A 112 -17.14 25.40 14.71
C LEU A 112 -17.82 24.08 15.09
N HIS A 113 -17.04 23.00 15.11
CA HIS A 113 -17.39 21.74 15.76
C HIS A 113 -16.33 21.38 16.82
N ASP A 114 -16.78 21.21 18.07
CA ASP A 114 -15.98 20.79 19.21
C ASP A 114 -16.07 19.27 19.45
N ARG A 115 -15.01 18.55 19.12
CA ARG A 115 -14.92 17.09 19.35
C ARG A 115 -14.55 16.73 20.79
N THR A 116 -14.28 17.73 21.64
CA THR A 116 -13.84 17.54 23.02
C THR A 116 -14.97 17.61 24.05
N GLY A 117 -16.07 18.28 23.70
CA GLY A 117 -17.18 18.57 24.60
C GLY A 117 -16.87 19.62 25.68
N THR A 118 -15.76 20.36 25.57
CA THR A 118 -15.30 21.33 26.58
C THR A 118 -15.88 22.73 26.39
N LEU A 119 -16.50 23.02 25.25
CA LEU A 119 -17.13 24.30 24.93
C LEU A 119 -18.63 24.34 25.23
N GLY A 120 -19.23 23.23 25.69
CA GLY A 120 -20.63 23.12 26.08
C GLY A 120 -21.59 22.92 24.91
N LYS A 121 -21.44 23.67 23.82
CA LYS A 121 -22.09 23.37 22.53
C LYS A 121 -21.14 22.62 21.60
N VAL A 122 -21.63 21.57 20.97
CA VAL A 122 -20.86 20.76 20.02
C VAL A 122 -20.65 21.52 18.71
N GLU A 123 -21.71 22.15 18.18
CA GLU A 123 -21.59 23.02 17.00
C GLU A 123 -22.11 24.42 17.28
N GLU A 124 -21.36 25.42 16.80
CA GLU A 124 -21.73 26.83 16.94
C GLU A 124 -21.22 27.65 15.75
N GLU A 125 -22.10 28.46 15.16
CA GLU A 125 -21.70 29.46 14.18
C GLU A 125 -21.17 30.70 14.90
N ILE A 126 -19.95 31.11 14.54
CA ILE A 126 -19.25 32.27 15.11
C ILE A 126 -18.89 33.26 14.00
N SER A 127 -19.00 34.55 14.31
CA SER A 127 -18.57 35.60 13.37
C SER A 127 -17.06 35.59 13.18
N LEU A 128 -16.58 36.15 12.06
CA LEU A 128 -15.15 36.16 11.71
C LEU A 128 -14.26 36.78 12.80
N ASP A 129 -14.75 37.82 13.48
CA ASP A 129 -14.03 38.52 14.56
C ASP A 129 -13.96 37.73 15.89
N ARG A 130 -14.68 36.61 15.99
CA ARG A 130 -14.74 35.75 17.18
C ARG A 130 -14.01 34.43 17.01
N PHE A 131 -13.15 34.30 15.99
CA PHE A 131 -12.33 33.11 15.82
C PHE A 131 -11.46 32.86 17.08
N PRO A 132 -11.39 31.62 17.61
CA PRO A 132 -10.67 31.37 18.87
C PRO A 132 -9.16 31.55 18.76
N SER A 133 -8.53 32.06 19.82
CA SER A 133 -7.08 32.22 19.89
C SER A 133 -6.34 30.89 20.13
N PRO A 134 -5.04 30.80 19.81
CA PRO A 134 -4.24 29.59 20.08
C PRO A 134 -4.25 29.19 21.54
N ASP A 135 -4.11 30.15 22.46
CA ASP A 135 -4.04 29.89 23.90
C ASP A 135 -5.39 29.38 24.45
N PHE A 136 -6.50 29.90 23.92
CA PHE A 136 -7.83 29.45 24.31
C PHE A 136 -8.06 28.00 23.87
N LEU A 137 -7.79 27.66 22.61
CA LEU A 137 -7.92 26.27 22.14
C LEU A 137 -6.92 25.33 22.83
N TRP A 138 -5.73 25.81 23.16
CA TRP A 138 -4.75 25.03 23.95
C TRP A 138 -5.26 24.73 25.35
N GLN A 139 -5.85 25.70 26.03
CA GLN A 139 -6.46 25.48 27.35
C GLN A 139 -7.55 24.42 27.27
N LYS A 140 -8.42 24.49 26.25
CA LYS A 140 -9.49 23.51 26.03
C LYS A 140 -8.96 22.12 25.70
N TYR A 141 -7.88 22.04 24.93
CA TYR A 141 -7.15 20.80 24.71
C TYR A 141 -6.60 20.22 26.02
N CYS A 142 -5.99 21.04 26.87
CA CYS A 142 -5.47 20.62 28.16
C CYS A 142 -6.58 20.15 29.12
N GLU A 143 -7.73 20.83 29.15
CA GLU A 143 -8.92 20.41 29.89
C GLU A 143 -9.41 19.04 29.40
N TRP A 144 -9.58 18.88 28.08
CA TRP A 144 -10.01 17.63 27.45
C TRP A 144 -9.06 16.46 27.73
N LYS A 145 -7.75 16.71 27.60
CA LYS A 145 -6.73 15.69 27.82
C LYS A 145 -6.35 15.52 29.29
N GLY A 146 -6.80 16.37 30.23
CA GLY A 146 -6.40 16.32 31.64
C GLY A 146 -4.90 16.62 31.86
N LEU A 147 -4.37 17.64 31.18
CA LEU A 147 -2.96 18.04 31.23
C LEU A 147 -2.74 19.21 32.21
N ASP A 148 -2.27 18.91 33.42
CA ASP A 148 -1.75 19.91 34.36
C ASP A 148 -0.45 20.56 33.86
N GLU A 149 0.02 21.61 34.55
CA GLU A 149 1.24 22.35 34.17
C GLU A 149 2.50 21.46 34.05
N GLY A 150 2.61 20.42 34.88
CA GLY A 150 3.73 19.48 34.83
C GLY A 150 3.70 18.65 33.55
N ARG A 151 2.52 18.10 33.23
CA ARG A 151 2.28 17.30 32.02
C ARG A 151 2.43 18.13 30.74
N GLN A 152 1.99 19.39 30.76
CA GLN A 152 2.13 20.30 29.63
C GLN A 152 3.60 20.52 29.24
N LYS A 153 4.53 20.59 30.20
CA LYS A 153 5.97 20.70 29.90
C LYS A 153 6.50 19.50 29.10
N ILE A 154 5.96 18.31 29.36
CA ILE A 154 6.34 17.08 28.65
C ILE A 154 5.72 17.05 27.24
N VAL A 155 4.40 17.27 27.15
CA VAL A 155 3.65 17.20 25.89
C VAL A 155 4.04 18.33 24.94
N THR A 156 4.48 19.49 25.42
CA THR A 156 4.91 20.58 24.54
C THR A 156 6.37 20.49 24.09
N GLN A 157 7.09 19.42 24.46
CA GLN A 157 8.47 19.23 24.01
C GLN A 157 8.53 19.03 22.50
N ASN A 158 9.44 19.76 21.84
CA ASN A 158 9.60 19.73 20.39
C ASN A 158 10.23 18.42 19.89
N TYR A 159 9.88 18.04 18.66
CA TYR A 159 10.59 16.99 17.92
C TYR A 159 12.04 17.37 17.63
N TYR A 160 12.85 16.36 17.33
CA TYR A 160 14.08 16.60 16.60
C TYR A 160 13.73 16.87 15.14
N THR A 161 14.24 17.98 14.59
CA THR A 161 14.05 18.34 13.18
C THR A 161 15.41 18.43 12.48
N ASP A 162 15.70 17.46 11.62
CA ASP A 162 16.67 17.62 10.53
C ASP A 162 15.83 18.02 9.31
N HIS A 163 16.08 19.18 8.71
CA HIS A 163 15.23 19.86 7.70
C HIS A 163 14.88 19.03 6.44
N ARG A 164 15.26 17.75 6.38
CA ARG A 164 15.17 16.82 5.27
C ARG A 164 13.98 15.84 5.34
N LYS A 165 13.36 15.61 6.51
CA LYS A 165 12.24 14.65 6.64
C LYS A 165 11.15 15.15 7.59
N ALA A 166 10.04 15.63 7.02
CA ALA A 166 8.82 15.91 7.78
C ALA A 166 8.17 14.60 8.24
N LEU A 167 7.68 14.57 9.48
CA LEU A 167 6.90 13.44 9.98
C LEU A 167 5.55 13.37 9.27
N ARG A 168 5.12 12.16 8.94
CA ARG A 168 3.77 11.92 8.42
C ARG A 168 2.75 12.05 9.55
N TYR A 169 1.50 12.34 9.20
CA TYR A 169 0.47 12.65 10.18
C TYR A 169 0.27 11.51 11.20
N TYR A 170 0.26 10.26 10.75
CA TYR A 170 0.06 9.10 11.61
C TYR A 170 1.25 8.87 12.57
N GLN A 171 2.48 9.25 12.17
CA GLN A 171 3.65 9.20 13.04
C GLN A 171 3.51 10.24 14.15
N ARG A 172 3.08 11.47 13.81
CA ARG A 172 2.81 12.53 14.79
C ARG A 172 1.76 12.08 15.82
N ILE A 173 0.67 11.46 15.38
CA ILE A 173 -0.38 10.92 16.27
C ILE A 173 0.21 9.86 17.21
N ALA A 174 0.89 8.85 16.67
CA ALA A 174 1.53 7.81 17.47
C ALA A 174 2.45 8.41 18.54
N ILE A 175 3.35 9.33 18.14
CA ILE A 175 4.30 9.97 19.06
C ILE A 175 3.58 10.79 20.13
N ASN A 176 2.56 11.59 19.76
CA ASN A 176 1.84 12.44 20.70
C ASN A 176 1.02 11.63 21.69
N ARG A 177 0.26 10.65 21.22
CA ARG A 177 -0.52 9.77 22.11
C ARG A 177 0.38 9.02 23.08
N THR A 178 1.55 8.54 22.64
CA THR A 178 2.52 7.90 23.53
C THR A 178 3.05 8.86 24.59
N VAL A 179 3.51 10.06 24.18
CA VAL A 179 4.04 11.05 25.14
C VAL A 179 2.97 11.50 26.13
N GLU A 180 1.72 11.67 25.68
CA GLU A 180 0.57 11.98 26.55
C GLU A 180 0.24 10.85 27.53
N ALA A 181 0.23 9.60 27.08
CA ALA A 181 0.00 8.45 27.94
C ALA A 181 1.06 8.37 29.05
N ILE A 182 2.34 8.56 28.70
CA ILE A 182 3.44 8.54 29.66
C ILE A 182 3.35 9.73 30.63
N ALA A 183 3.00 10.92 30.15
CA ALA A 183 2.78 12.09 31.02
C ALA A 183 1.62 11.85 32.02
N LYS A 184 0.65 11.01 31.66
CA LYS A 184 -0.45 10.59 32.54
C LYS A 184 -0.10 9.43 33.49
N GLY A 185 1.11 8.90 33.42
CA GLY A 185 1.57 7.79 34.26
C GLY A 185 1.21 6.41 33.73
N GLN A 186 0.91 6.28 32.42
CA GLN A 186 0.73 4.96 31.81
C GLN A 186 2.10 4.33 31.51
N ASP A 187 2.40 3.24 32.21
CA ASP A 187 3.70 2.56 32.10
C ASP A 187 3.73 1.41 31.09
N ARG A 188 2.61 1.02 30.50
CA ARG A 188 2.55 -0.02 29.47
C ARG A 188 1.77 0.47 28.27
N ILE A 189 2.43 0.47 27.11
CA ILE A 189 1.92 1.10 25.89
C ILE A 189 2.19 0.19 24.70
N LEU A 190 1.18 -0.02 23.87
CA LEU A 190 1.31 -0.72 22.59
C LEU A 190 1.03 0.24 21.42
N LEU A 191 1.90 0.21 20.40
CA LEU A 191 1.67 0.84 19.11
C LEU A 191 1.69 -0.22 18.01
N VAL A 192 0.64 -0.22 17.19
CA VAL A 192 0.55 -1.10 16.02
C VAL A 192 0.75 -0.27 14.76
N MET A 193 1.81 -0.56 14.01
CA MET A 193 2.17 0.18 12.81
C MET A 193 2.69 -0.77 11.74
N ALA A 194 2.06 -0.77 10.56
CA ALA A 194 2.42 -1.65 9.46
C ALA A 194 3.90 -1.52 9.06
N THR A 195 4.47 -2.60 8.52
CA THR A 195 5.85 -2.59 8.03
C THR A 195 6.00 -1.52 6.93
N GLY A 196 7.07 -0.73 7.03
CA GLY A 196 7.34 0.35 6.08
C GLY A 196 6.69 1.70 6.42
N THR A 197 6.10 1.85 7.60
CA THR A 197 5.46 3.12 8.02
C THR A 197 6.38 4.01 8.87
N GLY A 198 7.58 3.53 9.23
CA GLY A 198 8.60 4.30 9.96
C GLY A 198 8.53 4.17 11.48
N LYS A 199 8.38 2.94 11.99
CA LYS A 199 8.40 2.62 13.44
C LYS A 199 9.65 3.13 14.14
N THR A 200 10.83 2.90 13.55
CA THR A 200 12.12 3.33 14.12
C THR A 200 12.21 4.85 14.28
N LEU A 201 11.76 5.62 13.28
CA LEU A 201 11.68 7.08 13.36
C LEU A 201 10.67 7.54 14.43
N THR A 202 9.54 6.83 14.56
CA THR A 202 8.53 7.10 15.59
C THR A 202 9.11 6.88 16.99
N ALA A 203 9.79 5.75 17.21
CA ALA A 203 10.49 5.43 18.45
C ALA A 203 11.55 6.49 18.79
N PHE A 204 12.36 6.89 17.81
CA PHE A 204 13.37 7.94 17.96
C PHE A 204 12.74 9.25 18.49
N GLN A 205 11.63 9.70 17.89
CA GLN A 205 10.99 10.95 18.29
C GLN A 205 10.30 10.86 19.67
N ILE A 206 9.76 9.71 20.04
CA ILE A 206 9.24 9.45 21.39
C ILE A 206 10.38 9.58 22.41
N ILE A 207 11.47 8.83 22.20
CA ILE A 207 12.68 8.86 23.04
C ILE A 207 13.20 10.30 23.14
N TRP A 208 13.36 10.98 22.00
CA TRP A 208 13.88 12.34 21.96
C TRP A 208 13.06 13.32 22.82
N ARG A 209 11.73 13.28 22.72
CA ARG A 209 10.86 14.18 23.50
C ARG A 209 10.94 13.89 24.99
N LEU A 210 10.87 12.62 25.39
CA LEU A 210 10.94 12.24 26.81
C LEU A 210 12.32 12.52 27.41
N TRP A 211 13.37 12.29 26.63
CA TRP A 211 14.75 12.58 27.01
C TRP A 211 15.01 14.08 27.16
N LYS A 212 14.58 14.90 26.19
CA LYS A 212 14.73 16.35 26.26
C LYS A 212 13.84 17.02 27.32
N ALA A 213 12.68 16.43 27.62
CA ALA A 213 11.86 16.85 28.76
C ALA A 213 12.47 16.45 30.12
N GLY A 214 13.51 15.61 30.14
CA GLY A 214 14.20 15.17 31.36
C GLY A 214 13.42 14.15 32.19
N VAL A 215 12.31 13.61 31.65
CA VAL A 215 11.44 12.65 32.35
C VAL A 215 11.91 11.21 32.23
N LYS A 216 12.66 10.89 31.18
CA LYS A 216 13.29 9.57 30.97
C LYS A 216 14.75 9.79 30.59
N LYS A 217 15.68 9.28 31.39
CA LYS A 217 17.13 9.51 31.21
C LYS A 217 17.84 8.25 30.75
N ARG A 218 17.53 7.11 31.38
CA ARG A 218 18.14 5.80 31.07
C ARG A 218 17.16 4.99 30.24
N ILE A 219 17.48 4.78 28.98
CA ILE A 219 16.56 4.27 27.96
C ILE A 219 17.16 3.04 27.31
N LEU A 220 16.41 1.95 27.26
CA LEU A 220 16.78 0.71 26.57
C LEU A 220 15.89 0.51 25.34
N PHE A 221 16.49 0.37 24.17
CA PHE A 221 15.82 -0.01 22.94
C PHE A 221 16.25 -1.42 22.55
N LEU A 222 15.27 -2.33 22.49
CA LEU A 222 15.42 -3.73 22.14
C LEU A 222 14.91 -3.97 20.73
N ALA A 223 15.69 -4.69 19.94
CA ALA A 223 15.28 -5.16 18.62
C ALA A 223 15.70 -6.63 18.40
N ASP A 224 15.10 -7.27 17.40
CA ASP A 224 15.32 -8.68 17.06
C ASP A 224 16.71 -8.96 16.51
N ARG A 225 17.18 -8.14 15.57
CA ARG A 225 18.35 -8.49 14.77
C ARG A 225 19.44 -7.45 14.84
N ASN A 226 20.69 -7.92 14.80
CA ASN A 226 21.87 -7.05 14.80
C ASN A 226 21.77 -5.97 13.71
N ILE A 227 21.31 -6.36 12.52
CA ILE A 227 21.16 -5.45 11.38
C ILE A 227 20.18 -4.31 11.67
N LEU A 228 19.06 -4.59 12.39
CA LEU A 228 18.10 -3.57 12.80
C LEU A 228 18.71 -2.59 13.79
N VAL A 229 19.46 -3.11 14.76
CA VAL A 229 20.15 -2.28 15.76
C VAL A 229 21.21 -1.40 15.11
N ASP A 230 22.03 -1.98 14.23
CA ASP A 230 23.11 -1.23 13.56
C ASP A 230 22.53 -0.17 12.61
N GLN A 231 21.50 -0.51 11.84
CA GLN A 231 20.80 0.43 10.97
C GLN A 231 20.12 1.56 11.77
N THR A 232 19.46 1.22 12.88
CA THR A 232 18.86 2.20 13.80
C THR A 232 19.91 3.17 14.33
N LYS A 233 21.05 2.65 14.79
CA LYS A 233 22.16 3.44 15.33
C LYS A 233 22.74 4.42 14.30
N ILE A 234 22.95 3.95 13.07
CA ILE A 234 23.62 4.72 12.00
C ILE A 234 22.67 5.74 11.38
N ASN A 235 21.38 5.40 11.25
CA ASN A 235 20.41 6.23 10.53
C ASN A 235 19.62 7.14 11.47
N ASP A 236 18.58 6.61 12.11
CA ASP A 236 17.61 7.41 12.86
C ASP A 236 18.19 7.93 14.18
N PHE A 237 18.92 7.08 14.92
CA PHE A 237 19.39 7.38 16.28
C PHE A 237 20.75 8.08 16.32
N LYS A 238 21.39 8.33 15.17
CA LYS A 238 22.71 8.97 15.10
C LYS A 238 22.77 10.31 15.85
N HIS A 239 21.65 11.00 15.95
CA HIS A 239 21.51 12.31 16.59
C HIS A 239 21.59 12.28 18.12
N PHE A 240 21.50 11.11 18.75
CA PHE A 240 21.83 10.96 20.17
C PHE A 240 23.34 11.05 20.43
N GLY A 241 24.18 10.86 19.40
CA GLY A 241 25.63 11.04 19.49
C GLY A 241 26.26 10.25 20.63
N LYS A 242 27.00 10.94 21.50
CA LYS A 242 27.75 10.34 22.61
C LYS A 242 26.87 9.86 23.77
N ALA A 243 25.58 10.21 23.79
CA ALA A 243 24.66 9.72 24.82
C ALA A 243 24.22 8.26 24.57
N MET A 244 24.48 7.72 23.37
CA MET A 244 24.01 6.40 22.95
C MET A 244 25.15 5.39 22.82
N THR A 245 24.90 4.16 23.26
CA THR A 245 25.77 2.99 23.02
C THR A 245 24.99 1.78 22.49
N LYS A 246 25.71 0.85 21.86
CA LYS A 246 25.19 -0.50 21.54
C LYS A 246 25.88 -1.45 22.52
N ILE A 247 25.10 -2.21 23.28
CA ILE A 247 25.66 -3.22 24.19
C ILE A 247 26.38 -4.27 23.34
N LYS A 248 27.70 -4.42 23.56
CA LYS A 248 28.58 -5.37 22.86
C LYS A 248 29.41 -6.14 23.90
N ASN A 249 29.82 -7.36 23.57
CA ASN A 249 30.86 -8.11 24.30
C ASN A 249 30.65 -8.34 25.81
N ARG A 250 29.41 -8.44 26.29
CA ARG A 250 29.07 -8.82 27.68
C ARG A 250 29.56 -7.88 28.80
N GLU A 251 29.99 -6.66 28.47
CA GLU A 251 30.30 -5.62 29.46
C GLU A 251 29.34 -4.43 29.33
N ALA A 252 28.75 -4.03 30.45
CA ALA A 252 27.80 -2.92 30.52
C ALA A 252 28.47 -1.63 31.03
N GLU A 253 28.83 -0.72 30.12
CA GLU A 253 29.22 0.64 30.49
C GLU A 253 27.99 1.46 30.93
N LYS A 254 27.91 1.80 32.22
CA LYS A 254 26.75 2.46 32.84
C LYS A 254 26.73 4.00 32.70
N SER A 255 27.65 4.56 31.91
CA SER A 255 27.81 6.01 31.73
C SER A 255 26.96 6.61 30.60
N TYR A 256 26.33 5.78 29.78
CA TYR A 256 25.46 6.21 28.69
C TYR A 256 24.02 6.41 29.18
N GLU A 257 23.23 7.11 28.36
CA GLU A 257 21.82 7.38 28.64
C GLU A 257 20.92 6.50 27.77
N ILE A 258 21.36 6.18 26.55
CA ILE A 258 20.56 5.43 25.57
C ILE A 258 21.31 4.16 25.17
N TYR A 259 20.66 3.02 25.35
CA TYR A 259 21.23 1.70 25.14
C TYR A 259 20.47 0.99 24.02
N LEU A 260 21.19 0.49 23.03
CA LEU A 260 20.64 -0.39 22.01
C LEU A 260 21.11 -1.82 22.25
N SER A 261 20.19 -2.78 22.22
CA SER A 261 20.53 -4.20 22.40
C SER A 261 19.65 -5.14 21.59
N LEU A 262 20.15 -6.36 21.38
CA LEU A 262 19.34 -7.48 20.93
C LEU A 262 18.75 -8.20 22.12
N TYR A 263 17.49 -8.66 22.03
CA TYR A 263 16.93 -9.49 23.11
C TYR A 263 17.76 -10.77 23.34
N GLN A 264 18.20 -11.46 22.28
CA GLN A 264 19.04 -12.67 22.41
C GLN A 264 20.42 -12.43 23.02
N ALA A 265 20.94 -11.20 22.92
CA ALA A 265 22.24 -10.86 23.51
C ALA A 265 22.14 -10.61 25.01
N VAL A 266 20.94 -10.31 25.53
CA VAL A 266 20.73 -10.04 26.95
C VAL A 266 20.02 -11.16 27.67
N SER A 267 19.39 -12.14 27.01
CA SER A 267 18.72 -13.30 27.64
C SER A 267 19.37 -14.63 27.24
N GLY A 268 19.67 -15.51 28.21
CA GLY A 268 20.11 -16.88 27.94
C GLY A 268 19.99 -17.82 29.14
N THR A 269 20.04 -19.13 28.89
CA THR A 269 19.87 -20.19 29.91
C THR A 269 21.02 -20.28 30.93
N GLU A 270 22.17 -19.68 30.63
CA GLU A 270 23.29 -19.55 31.57
C GLU A 270 23.26 -18.15 32.18
N GLU A 271 23.48 -18.04 33.49
CA GLU A 271 23.43 -16.77 34.23
C GLU A 271 24.38 -15.70 33.65
N GLU A 272 25.52 -16.13 33.11
CA GLU A 272 26.51 -15.29 32.41
C GLU A 272 26.01 -14.69 31.07
N LYS A 273 24.92 -15.21 30.50
CA LYS A 273 24.28 -14.68 29.27
C LYS A 273 23.23 -13.61 29.56
N ASN A 274 22.83 -13.43 30.83
CA ASN A 274 21.81 -12.45 31.22
C ASN A 274 22.41 -11.06 31.48
N ILE A 275 23.00 -10.43 30.44
CA ILE A 275 23.69 -9.13 30.57
C ILE A 275 22.78 -8.06 31.20
N TYR A 276 21.45 -8.12 30.98
CA TYR A 276 20.53 -7.15 31.58
C TYR A 276 20.60 -7.15 33.13
N LYS A 277 20.93 -8.28 33.76
CA LYS A 277 21.10 -8.39 35.23
C LYS A 277 22.34 -7.66 35.77
N GLN A 278 23.26 -7.22 34.90
CA GLN A 278 24.35 -6.32 35.30
C GLN A 278 23.84 -4.90 35.60
N PHE A 279 22.68 -4.54 35.06
CA PHE A 279 21.95 -3.33 35.43
C PHE A 279 20.99 -3.66 36.58
N SER A 280 20.76 -2.72 37.49
CA SER A 280 19.75 -2.92 38.53
C SER A 280 18.33 -2.93 37.92
N PRO A 281 17.33 -3.59 38.55
CA PRO A 281 15.95 -3.61 38.07
C PRO A 281 15.31 -2.23 37.84
N ASP A 282 15.80 -1.21 38.53
CA ASP A 282 15.38 0.19 38.47
C ASP A 282 16.34 1.09 37.68
N PHE A 283 17.25 0.49 36.92
CA PHE A 283 18.24 1.23 36.14
C PHE A 283 17.61 1.95 34.95
N PHE A 284 16.68 1.32 34.22
CA PHE A 284 16.06 1.97 33.06
C PHE A 284 14.77 2.68 33.48
N ASP A 285 14.58 3.89 32.97
CA ASP A 285 13.35 4.65 33.14
C ASP A 285 12.34 4.32 32.02
N LEU A 286 12.85 3.89 30.85
CA LEU A 286 12.08 3.56 29.65
C LEU A 286 12.70 2.35 28.93
N VAL A 287 11.87 1.37 28.59
CA VAL A 287 12.23 0.25 27.70
C VAL A 287 11.31 0.28 26.47
N ILE A 288 11.89 0.20 25.28
CA ILE A 288 11.16 0.09 24.01
C ILE A 288 11.52 -1.23 23.35
N VAL A 289 10.51 -1.98 22.91
CA VAL A 289 10.68 -3.26 22.21
C VAL A 289 10.12 -3.12 20.79
N ASP A 290 11.00 -3.16 19.80
CA ASP A 290 10.60 -3.24 18.40
C ASP A 290 10.28 -4.68 18.00
N GLU A 291 9.26 -4.86 17.14
CA GLU A 291 8.71 -6.14 16.74
C GLU A 291 8.30 -7.02 17.94
N CYS A 292 7.59 -6.44 18.91
CA CYS A 292 7.24 -7.07 20.20
C CYS A 292 6.29 -8.29 20.12
N HIS A 293 6.05 -8.84 18.93
CA HIS A 293 5.15 -9.96 18.62
C HIS A 293 5.87 -11.26 18.26
N ARG A 294 7.20 -11.24 18.23
CA ARG A 294 8.01 -12.40 17.86
C ARG A 294 8.35 -13.26 19.07
N GLY A 295 7.68 -14.40 19.17
CA GLY A 295 8.21 -15.55 19.86
C GLY A 295 7.49 -16.87 19.58
N SER A 296 8.28 -17.94 19.57
CA SER A 296 7.87 -19.22 20.14
C SER A 296 7.67 -19.03 21.65
N ALA A 297 7.04 -19.97 22.35
CA ALA A 297 6.88 -19.88 23.81
C ALA A 297 8.20 -19.57 24.56
N ALA A 298 9.35 -19.98 24.01
CA ALA A 298 10.68 -19.71 24.56
C ALA A 298 11.26 -18.32 24.20
N GLU A 299 11.03 -17.81 22.98
CA GLU A 299 11.47 -16.45 22.59
C GLU A 299 10.56 -15.36 23.17
N ASP A 300 9.26 -15.65 23.33
CA ASP A 300 8.31 -14.81 24.06
C ASP A 300 8.69 -14.73 25.56
N SER A 301 9.31 -15.78 26.12
CA SER A 301 9.88 -15.76 27.47
C SER A 301 11.04 -14.77 27.60
N ALA A 302 11.94 -14.70 26.61
CA ALA A 302 13.19 -13.95 26.70
C ALA A 302 13.00 -12.42 26.85
N TRP A 303 12.19 -11.79 25.99
CA TRP A 303 11.93 -10.35 26.12
C TRP A 303 10.99 -10.06 27.29
N ARG A 304 10.03 -10.95 27.57
CA ARG A 304 9.13 -10.81 28.70
C ARG A 304 9.86 -10.85 30.04
N GLU A 305 10.86 -11.72 30.18
CA GLU A 305 11.76 -11.75 31.35
C GLU A 305 12.50 -10.41 31.53
N ILE A 306 12.97 -9.81 30.44
CA ILE A 306 13.65 -8.50 30.50
C ILE A 306 12.68 -7.41 30.95
N LEU A 307 11.46 -7.41 30.41
CA LEU A 307 10.44 -6.43 30.80
C LEU A 307 9.92 -6.65 32.22
N GLU A 308 9.76 -7.90 32.66
CA GLU A 308 9.40 -8.23 34.04
C GLU A 308 10.54 -7.89 35.02
N TYR A 309 11.80 -7.98 34.58
CA TYR A 309 12.96 -7.52 35.36
C TYR A 309 12.97 -5.99 35.51
N PHE A 310 12.78 -5.25 34.41
CA PHE A 310 12.70 -3.77 34.43
C PHE A 310 11.26 -3.27 34.62
N THR A 311 10.54 -3.84 35.59
CA THR A 311 9.11 -3.57 35.83
C THR A 311 8.81 -2.11 36.24
N SER A 312 9.79 -1.41 36.82
CA SER A 312 9.65 0.01 37.20
C SER A 312 9.84 0.99 36.03
N ALA A 313 10.36 0.51 34.90
CA ALA A 313 10.46 1.30 33.69
C ALA A 313 9.08 1.43 33.03
N THR A 314 8.84 2.55 32.35
CA THR A 314 7.78 2.61 31.34
C THR A 314 8.18 1.73 30.16
N GLN A 315 7.23 1.01 29.57
CA GLN A 315 7.48 0.00 28.54
C GLN A 315 6.60 0.25 27.31
N ILE A 316 7.24 0.34 26.14
CA ILE A 316 6.58 0.57 24.87
C ILE A 316 6.83 -0.62 23.95
N GLY A 317 5.77 -1.32 23.55
CA GLY A 317 5.79 -2.31 22.48
C GLY A 317 5.47 -1.67 21.13
N LEU A 318 6.30 -1.92 20.12
CA LEU A 318 6.04 -1.57 18.72
C LEU A 318 5.88 -2.85 17.93
N THR A 319 4.81 -2.97 17.15
CA THR A 319 4.53 -4.17 16.36
C THR A 319 3.85 -3.82 15.04
N ALA A 320 4.05 -4.63 14.00
CA ALA A 320 3.19 -4.59 12.80
C ALA A 320 2.02 -5.57 12.90
N THR A 321 2.05 -6.51 13.84
CA THR A 321 1.12 -7.63 13.94
C THR A 321 0.86 -7.93 15.42
N PRO A 322 -0.16 -7.30 16.04
CA PRO A 322 -0.53 -7.66 17.39
C PRO A 322 -0.94 -9.15 17.40
N LYS A 323 -0.37 -9.92 18.32
CA LYS A 323 -0.62 -11.36 18.44
C LYS A 323 -1.58 -11.60 19.58
N GLU A 324 -2.74 -12.17 19.27
CA GLU A 324 -3.73 -12.70 20.22
C GLU A 324 -3.79 -14.22 20.04
N THR A 325 -3.06 -14.96 20.87
CA THR A 325 -3.17 -16.44 20.93
C THR A 325 -3.59 -16.85 22.33
N LYS A 326 -4.08 -18.09 22.49
CA LYS A 326 -4.51 -18.64 23.79
C LYS A 326 -3.42 -18.59 24.87
N ASP A 327 -2.14 -18.67 24.47
CA ASP A 327 -1.00 -18.80 25.39
C ASP A 327 -0.11 -17.54 25.45
N VAL A 328 -0.16 -16.66 24.44
CA VAL A 328 0.61 -15.41 24.38
C VAL A 328 -0.23 -14.31 23.77
N SER A 329 -0.43 -13.24 24.54
CA SER A 329 -1.08 -12.02 24.08
C SER A 329 -0.22 -10.80 24.45
N ASN A 330 0.19 -10.04 23.43
CA ASN A 330 0.86 -8.77 23.64
C ASN A 330 -0.09 -7.72 24.20
N ILE A 331 -1.37 -7.80 23.85
CA ILE A 331 -2.42 -6.91 24.37
C ILE A 331 -2.64 -7.20 25.85
N HIS A 332 -2.57 -8.46 26.28
CA HIS A 332 -2.63 -8.80 27.71
C HIS A 332 -1.46 -8.18 28.49
N TYR A 333 -0.25 -8.13 27.90
CA TYR A 333 0.89 -7.54 28.58
C TYR A 333 0.87 -6.01 28.56
N PHE A 334 0.69 -5.40 27.39
CA PHE A 334 0.82 -3.95 27.16
C PHE A 334 -0.49 -3.17 27.25
N GLY A 335 -1.64 -3.84 27.22
CA GLY A 335 -2.96 -3.25 27.02
C GLY A 335 -3.31 -3.06 25.54
N GLU A 336 -4.52 -2.54 25.30
CA GLU A 336 -4.99 -2.16 23.97
C GLU A 336 -4.04 -1.16 23.30
N PRO A 337 -3.85 -1.24 21.97
CA PRO A 337 -3.00 -0.29 21.27
C PRO A 337 -3.58 1.12 21.36
N ILE A 338 -2.76 2.08 21.80
CA ILE A 338 -3.18 3.49 21.88
C ILE A 338 -3.31 4.13 20.49
N TYR A 339 -2.71 3.48 19.48
CA TYR A 339 -2.83 3.83 18.08
C TYR A 339 -2.49 2.65 17.17
N THR A 340 -3.27 2.50 16.10
CA THR A 340 -3.07 1.52 15.04
C THR A 340 -3.01 2.23 13.69
N TYR A 341 -1.97 1.95 12.91
CA TYR A 341 -1.86 2.39 11.53
C TYR A 341 -1.58 1.17 10.64
N SER A 342 -2.63 0.70 9.98
CA SER A 342 -2.67 -0.58 9.26
C SER A 342 -2.04 -0.51 7.86
N LEU A 343 -1.84 -1.67 7.23
CA LEU A 343 -1.38 -1.76 5.86
C LEU A 343 -2.44 -1.17 4.90
N LYS A 344 -3.72 -1.50 5.12
CA LYS A 344 -4.88 -0.94 4.44
C LYS A 344 -4.85 0.58 4.41
N GLN A 345 -4.77 1.20 5.58
CA GLN A 345 -4.73 2.67 5.68
C GLN A 345 -3.48 3.24 4.99
N GLY A 346 -2.33 2.56 5.12
CA GLY A 346 -1.11 2.94 4.40
C GLY A 346 -1.25 2.92 2.87
N ILE A 347 -2.00 1.96 2.31
CA ILE A 347 -2.29 1.85 0.88
C ILE A 347 -3.28 2.94 0.45
N GLU A 348 -4.36 3.13 1.20
CA GLU A 348 -5.39 4.16 0.94
C GLU A 348 -4.79 5.57 0.94
N ASP A 349 -3.87 5.86 1.87
CA ASP A 349 -3.18 7.14 1.92
C ASP A 349 -2.06 7.29 0.87
N GLY A 350 -1.74 6.21 0.15
CA GLY A 350 -0.68 6.20 -0.86
C GLY A 350 0.74 6.24 -0.29
N PHE A 351 0.91 5.83 0.97
CA PHE A 351 2.19 5.74 1.65
C PHE A 351 2.83 4.34 1.58
N LEU A 352 2.02 3.31 1.32
CA LEU A 352 2.43 1.93 1.08
C LEU A 352 1.93 1.46 -0.28
N ALA A 353 2.69 0.58 -0.90
CA ALA A 353 2.39 0.02 -2.20
C ALA A 353 1.24 -1.00 -2.08
N PRO A 354 0.20 -0.91 -2.92
CA PRO A 354 -0.76 -2.00 -3.08
C PRO A 354 -0.09 -3.27 -3.63
N TYR A 355 -0.82 -4.38 -3.57
CA TYR A 355 -0.32 -5.68 -4.01
C TYR A 355 -1.30 -6.44 -4.92
N ARG A 356 -0.72 -7.31 -5.74
CA ARG A 356 -1.40 -8.34 -6.54
C ARG A 356 -1.09 -9.70 -5.98
N VAL A 357 -2.01 -10.64 -6.11
CA VAL A 357 -1.77 -12.05 -5.73
C VAL A 357 -1.88 -12.91 -6.97
N VAL A 358 -0.87 -13.73 -7.22
CA VAL A 358 -0.87 -14.82 -8.19
C VAL A 358 -0.75 -16.11 -7.40
N ARG A 359 -1.85 -16.79 -7.13
CA ARG A 359 -1.78 -18.13 -6.53
C ARG A 359 -1.33 -19.11 -7.60
N ILE A 360 -0.73 -20.26 -7.27
CA ILE A 360 -0.42 -21.34 -8.22
C ILE A 360 -0.55 -22.67 -7.48
N ASP A 361 -1.56 -23.46 -7.86
CA ASP A 361 -1.83 -24.77 -7.28
C ASP A 361 -1.15 -25.90 -8.05
N LEU A 362 -0.33 -26.67 -7.34
CA LEU A 362 0.37 -27.84 -7.86
C LEU A 362 -0.36 -29.12 -7.45
N ASP A 363 -0.54 -30.05 -8.37
CA ASP A 363 -1.29 -31.29 -8.15
C ASP A 363 -0.80 -32.04 -6.89
N LYS A 364 0.51 -32.25 -6.76
CA LYS A 364 1.12 -32.95 -5.61
C LYS A 364 0.96 -32.18 -4.30
N ASP A 365 0.91 -30.84 -4.34
CA ASP A 365 0.68 -30.03 -3.14
C ASP A 365 -0.77 -30.12 -2.65
N LEU A 366 -1.73 -30.41 -3.54
CA LEU A 366 -3.14 -30.57 -3.20
C LEU A 366 -3.48 -31.99 -2.72
N VAL A 367 -3.07 -33.01 -3.48
CA VAL A 367 -3.49 -34.41 -3.25
C VAL A 367 -2.46 -35.24 -2.46
N GLY A 368 -1.25 -34.71 -2.30
CA GLY A 368 -0.09 -35.45 -1.79
C GLY A 368 0.46 -36.45 -2.81
N TRP A 369 1.48 -37.18 -2.39
CA TRP A 369 2.12 -38.21 -3.20
C TRP A 369 2.51 -39.39 -2.31
N ARG A 370 2.24 -40.60 -2.79
CA ARG A 370 2.66 -41.85 -2.16
C ARG A 370 3.60 -42.60 -3.10
N PRO A 371 4.80 -43.02 -2.65
CA PRO A 371 5.71 -43.80 -3.49
C PRO A 371 5.10 -45.16 -3.83
N GLU A 372 5.49 -45.71 -4.99
CA GLU A 372 5.25 -47.12 -5.29
C GLU A 372 6.01 -48.01 -4.30
N LYS A 373 5.49 -49.21 -4.05
CA LYS A 373 6.09 -50.13 -3.07
C LYS A 373 7.54 -50.46 -3.45
N GLY A 374 8.45 -50.14 -2.55
CA GLY A 374 9.88 -50.38 -2.74
C GLY A 374 10.61 -49.36 -3.63
N LYS A 375 9.95 -48.24 -3.98
CA LYS A 375 10.59 -47.14 -4.72
C LYS A 375 11.78 -46.61 -3.93
N THR A 376 12.90 -46.43 -4.62
CA THR A 376 14.08 -45.78 -4.07
C THR A 376 14.17 -44.34 -4.52
N ASP A 377 14.83 -43.51 -3.73
CA ASP A 377 15.25 -42.18 -4.12
C ASP A 377 16.41 -42.24 -5.14
N LYS A 378 16.85 -41.08 -5.66
CA LYS A 378 17.93 -41.00 -6.65
C LYS A 378 19.30 -41.50 -6.16
N TYR A 379 19.45 -41.71 -4.85
CA TYR A 379 20.66 -42.25 -4.23
C TYR A 379 20.53 -43.74 -3.91
N GLY A 380 19.45 -44.39 -4.33
CA GLY A 380 19.20 -45.82 -4.14
C GLY A 380 18.63 -46.17 -2.78
N LYS A 381 18.13 -45.19 -2.02
CA LYS A 381 17.54 -45.41 -0.69
C LYS A 381 16.04 -45.65 -0.76
N THR A 382 15.56 -46.71 -0.14
CA THR A 382 14.12 -47.03 -0.08
C THR A 382 13.32 -45.93 0.63
N ILE A 383 12.32 -45.40 -0.07
CA ILE A 383 11.39 -44.40 0.45
C ILE A 383 10.32 -45.11 1.29
N GLU A 384 9.98 -44.54 2.43
CA GLU A 384 8.92 -45.06 3.29
C GLU A 384 7.57 -45.05 2.56
N ASP A 385 6.83 -46.15 2.62
CA ASP A 385 5.51 -46.28 1.98
C ASP A 385 4.43 -45.57 2.82
N ARG A 386 4.37 -44.24 2.69
CA ARG A 386 3.33 -43.38 3.27
C ARG A 386 2.96 -42.24 2.33
N ILE A 387 1.86 -41.56 2.64
CA ILE A 387 1.48 -40.34 1.91
C ILE A 387 2.36 -39.19 2.41
N TYR A 388 3.11 -38.61 1.48
CA TYR A 388 3.83 -37.36 1.64
C TYR A 388 2.95 -36.21 1.14
N ASN A 389 2.90 -35.12 1.88
CA ASN A 389 2.12 -33.94 1.52
C ASN A 389 2.98 -32.68 1.74
N GLN A 390 2.36 -31.50 1.74
CA GLN A 390 3.11 -30.26 1.98
C GLN A 390 3.91 -30.29 3.28
N LYS A 391 3.46 -31.02 4.34
CA LYS A 391 4.19 -31.34 5.61
C LYS A 391 5.58 -31.86 5.39
N ASP A 392 5.72 -32.71 4.39
CA ASP A 392 6.94 -33.44 4.14
C ASP A 392 7.78 -32.80 3.04
N TYR A 393 7.16 -32.09 2.09
CA TYR A 393 7.89 -31.49 0.98
C TYR A 393 8.95 -30.49 1.42
N ASP A 394 10.13 -30.62 0.81
CA ASP A 394 11.36 -29.86 1.10
C ASP A 394 11.96 -30.07 2.50
N ARG A 395 11.30 -30.86 3.37
CA ARG A 395 11.77 -31.28 4.70
C ARG A 395 12.22 -32.73 4.73
N ASP A 396 11.29 -33.65 4.50
CA ASP A 396 11.52 -35.10 4.54
C ASP A 396 11.63 -35.67 3.12
N LEU A 397 10.99 -35.02 2.15
CA LEU A 397 10.95 -35.46 0.75
C LEU A 397 11.12 -34.27 -0.20
N VAL A 398 12.06 -34.37 -1.13
CA VAL A 398 12.26 -33.39 -2.19
C VAL A 398 11.75 -33.97 -3.50
N LEU A 399 10.81 -33.28 -4.14
CA LEU A 399 10.40 -33.55 -5.52
C LEU A 399 11.12 -32.55 -6.44
N GLU A 400 12.16 -32.99 -7.16
CA GLU A 400 13.02 -32.06 -7.93
C GLU A 400 12.24 -31.35 -9.04
N LYS A 401 11.37 -32.08 -9.76
CA LYS A 401 10.49 -31.52 -10.79
C LYS A 401 9.50 -30.48 -10.24
N ARG A 402 9.16 -30.53 -8.94
CA ARG A 402 8.37 -29.49 -8.28
C ARG A 402 9.16 -28.18 -8.20
N THR A 403 10.40 -28.24 -7.70
CA THR A 403 11.30 -27.07 -7.60
C THR A 403 11.57 -26.47 -8.98
N GLU A 404 11.77 -27.31 -10.00
CA GLU A 404 11.95 -26.87 -11.39
C GLU A 404 10.70 -26.17 -11.94
N LEU A 405 9.51 -26.72 -11.69
CA LEU A 405 8.25 -26.10 -12.13
C LEU A 405 8.02 -24.73 -11.47
N VAL A 406 8.27 -24.63 -10.16
CA VAL A 406 8.19 -23.35 -9.43
C VAL A 406 9.18 -22.34 -10.02
N ALA A 407 10.45 -22.72 -10.20
CA ALA A 407 11.47 -21.85 -10.78
C ALA A 407 11.10 -21.38 -12.20
N ARG A 408 10.53 -22.27 -13.02
CA ARG A 408 10.04 -21.95 -14.36
C ARG A 408 8.92 -20.93 -14.32
N LYS A 409 7.90 -21.12 -13.47
CA LYS A 409 6.79 -20.17 -13.34
C LYS A 409 7.25 -18.78 -12.88
N VAL A 410 8.23 -18.72 -11.96
CA VAL A 410 8.86 -17.45 -11.56
C VAL A 410 9.60 -16.82 -12.74
N SER A 411 10.38 -17.61 -13.50
CA SER A 411 11.12 -17.11 -14.68
C SER A 411 10.19 -16.64 -15.79
N ASP A 412 9.12 -17.38 -16.08
CA ASP A 412 8.12 -17.04 -17.09
C ASP A 412 7.42 -15.72 -16.74
N PHE A 413 7.05 -15.53 -15.47
CA PHE A 413 6.49 -14.27 -15.00
C PHE A 413 7.46 -13.10 -15.22
N LEU A 414 8.74 -13.27 -14.86
CA LEU A 414 9.76 -12.25 -15.07
C LEU A 414 10.03 -11.97 -16.56
N LYS A 415 9.97 -13.00 -17.43
CA LYS A 415 10.09 -12.86 -18.89
C LYS A 415 8.90 -12.13 -19.51
N ALA A 416 7.70 -12.36 -19.00
CA ALA A 416 6.48 -11.69 -19.44
C ALA A 416 6.37 -10.23 -18.94
N ASN A 417 7.09 -9.89 -17.87
CA ASN A 417 7.14 -8.55 -17.29
C ASN A 417 8.54 -7.95 -17.48
N ASP A 418 9.29 -7.73 -16.40
CA ASP A 418 10.67 -7.25 -16.43
C ASP A 418 11.60 -8.25 -15.74
N ARG A 419 12.60 -8.74 -16.48
CA ARG A 419 13.58 -9.71 -15.99
C ARG A 419 14.54 -9.17 -14.94
N PHE A 420 14.52 -7.86 -14.67
CA PHE A 420 15.31 -7.20 -13.63
C PHE A 420 14.48 -6.73 -12.43
N ASP A 421 13.19 -7.08 -12.40
CA ASP A 421 12.36 -6.84 -11.22
C ASP A 421 12.91 -7.60 -10.01
N LYS A 422 13.34 -6.86 -8.98
CA LYS A 422 13.91 -7.45 -7.78
C LYS A 422 12.90 -8.39 -7.13
N THR A 423 13.34 -9.62 -6.92
CA THR A 423 12.51 -10.74 -6.51
C THR A 423 13.08 -11.41 -5.27
N ILE A 424 12.22 -11.71 -4.29
CA ILE A 424 12.60 -12.51 -3.12
C ILE A 424 11.80 -13.82 -3.14
N VAL A 425 12.49 -14.95 -3.12
CA VAL A 425 11.89 -16.30 -3.09
C VAL A 425 12.08 -16.90 -1.70
N PHE A 426 10.98 -17.04 -0.96
CA PHE A 426 10.95 -17.62 0.37
C PHE A 426 10.77 -19.14 0.28
N CYS A 427 11.82 -19.86 0.66
CA CYS A 427 11.93 -21.31 0.60
C CYS A 427 11.83 -21.92 2.01
N GLU A 428 11.39 -23.18 2.09
CA GLU A 428 11.18 -23.90 3.35
C GLU A 428 12.42 -23.91 4.28
N ASN A 429 13.61 -24.16 3.75
CA ASN A 429 14.88 -24.19 4.49
C ASN A 429 16.08 -23.82 3.59
N ILE A 430 17.30 -23.86 4.15
CA ILE A 430 18.53 -23.47 3.46
C ILE A 430 18.83 -24.38 2.26
N ASP A 431 18.62 -25.69 2.41
CA ASP A 431 18.75 -26.67 1.31
C ASP A 431 17.79 -26.34 0.16
N HIS A 432 16.53 -26.06 0.48
CA HIS A 432 15.55 -25.64 -0.52
C HIS A 432 15.96 -24.33 -1.21
N ALA A 433 16.45 -23.34 -0.46
CA ALA A 433 16.93 -22.08 -1.05
C ALA A 433 18.09 -22.29 -2.05
N GLU A 434 18.98 -23.25 -1.82
CA GLU A 434 20.04 -23.60 -2.77
C GLU A 434 19.51 -24.32 -4.01
N ARG A 435 18.63 -25.31 -3.84
CA ARG A 435 18.00 -26.01 -4.97
C ARG A 435 17.22 -25.05 -5.86
N MET A 436 16.44 -24.16 -5.24
CA MET A 436 15.70 -23.11 -5.94
C MET A 436 16.63 -22.14 -6.67
N ARG A 437 17.75 -21.73 -6.06
CA ARG A 437 18.76 -20.89 -6.71
C ARG A 437 19.31 -21.58 -7.96
N LYS A 438 19.66 -22.86 -7.87
CA LYS A 438 20.16 -23.65 -9.00
C LYS A 438 19.11 -23.74 -10.11
N ALA A 439 17.85 -24.05 -9.78
CA ALA A 439 16.77 -24.14 -10.75
C ALA A 439 16.53 -22.79 -11.46
N LEU A 440 16.48 -21.68 -10.72
CA LEU A 440 16.31 -20.33 -11.29
C LEU A 440 17.48 -19.90 -12.18
N VAL A 441 18.71 -20.29 -11.86
CA VAL A 441 19.87 -20.07 -12.75
C VAL A 441 19.69 -20.83 -14.06
N ASN A 442 19.24 -22.08 -14.00
CA ASN A 442 19.03 -22.90 -15.20
C ASN A 442 17.87 -22.40 -16.08
N GLU A 443 16.85 -21.78 -15.49
CA GLU A 443 15.74 -21.15 -16.22
C GLU A 443 16.10 -19.77 -16.83
N ASN A 444 17.24 -19.19 -16.41
CA ASN A 444 17.76 -17.90 -16.87
C ASN A 444 19.27 -17.97 -17.21
N PRO A 445 19.70 -18.90 -18.08
CA PRO A 445 21.12 -19.19 -18.31
C PRO A 445 21.86 -18.02 -18.96
N ASP A 446 21.16 -17.22 -19.76
CA ASP A 446 21.68 -16.03 -20.42
C ASP A 446 22.09 -14.94 -19.41
N LEU A 447 21.17 -14.54 -18.53
CA LEU A 447 21.43 -13.48 -17.54
C LEU A 447 22.34 -13.94 -16.41
N ALA A 448 22.24 -15.21 -16.00
CA ALA A 448 23.17 -15.80 -15.05
C ALA A 448 24.59 -15.96 -15.64
N GLY A 449 24.69 -16.19 -16.95
CA GLY A 449 25.96 -16.20 -17.69
C GLY A 449 26.58 -14.80 -17.83
N GLU A 450 25.76 -13.77 -18.04
CA GLU A 450 26.21 -12.37 -18.07
C GLU A 450 26.73 -11.91 -16.70
N ASN A 451 25.99 -12.22 -15.63
CA ASN A 451 26.42 -11.86 -14.28
C ASN A 451 26.04 -12.96 -13.27
N ARG A 452 27.06 -13.53 -12.62
CA ARG A 452 26.91 -14.55 -11.58
C ARG A 452 25.99 -14.15 -10.42
N LYS A 453 25.78 -12.83 -10.21
CA LYS A 453 24.93 -12.28 -9.15
C LYS A 453 23.47 -12.12 -9.56
N TYR A 454 23.06 -12.51 -10.78
CA TYR A 454 21.66 -12.42 -11.20
C TYR A 454 20.73 -13.15 -10.23
N VAL A 455 21.09 -14.37 -9.82
CA VAL A 455 20.42 -15.15 -8.77
C VAL A 455 21.39 -15.45 -7.63
N MET A 456 21.05 -15.03 -6.41
CA MET A 456 21.88 -15.24 -5.23
C MET A 456 21.09 -15.93 -4.10
N ARG A 457 21.73 -16.89 -3.43
CA ARG A 457 21.23 -17.44 -2.16
C ARG A 457 21.65 -16.52 -1.02
N ILE A 458 20.69 -15.93 -0.31
CA ILE A 458 20.92 -15.04 0.82
C ILE A 458 20.36 -15.69 2.10
N THR A 459 21.22 -16.47 2.76
CA THR A 459 20.87 -17.29 3.94
C THR A 459 21.86 -17.10 5.10
N GLY A 460 21.46 -17.52 6.30
CA GLY A 460 22.23 -17.33 7.54
C GLY A 460 23.60 -18.03 7.58
N ASP A 461 23.78 -19.06 6.79
CA ASP A 461 25.00 -19.87 6.64
C ASP A 461 25.94 -19.37 5.54
N ASN A 462 25.47 -18.48 4.65
CA ASN A 462 26.22 -18.06 3.46
C ASN A 462 26.78 -16.64 3.63
N GLN A 463 28.09 -16.54 3.89
CA GLN A 463 28.74 -15.23 4.11
C GLN A 463 28.74 -14.34 2.86
N GLU A 464 28.95 -14.91 1.67
CA GLU A 464 28.96 -14.15 0.42
C GLU A 464 27.58 -13.54 0.10
N GLY A 465 26.52 -14.33 0.22
CA GLY A 465 25.14 -13.89 0.05
C GLY A 465 24.72 -12.85 1.08
N LYS A 466 25.18 -12.98 2.33
CA LYS A 466 24.99 -11.92 3.35
C LYS A 466 25.66 -10.61 2.96
N ALA A 467 26.86 -10.66 2.39
CA ALA A 467 27.57 -9.45 1.95
C ALA A 467 26.85 -8.74 0.78
N GLU A 468 26.09 -9.48 -0.03
CA GLU A 468 25.29 -8.93 -1.12
C GLU A 468 23.90 -8.41 -0.69
N LEU A 469 23.52 -8.55 0.59
CA LEU A 469 22.24 -8.04 1.09
C LEU A 469 22.12 -6.52 0.91
N ASP A 470 23.19 -5.77 1.20
CA ASP A 470 23.23 -4.32 1.05
C ASP A 470 23.08 -3.90 -0.43
N ASN A 471 23.69 -4.66 -1.34
CA ASN A 471 23.51 -4.47 -2.78
C ASN A 471 22.10 -4.83 -3.24
N PHE A 472 21.48 -5.87 -2.67
CA PHE A 472 20.10 -6.22 -3.01
C PHE A 472 19.13 -5.10 -2.62
N ILE A 473 19.27 -4.51 -1.43
CA ILE A 473 18.37 -3.44 -0.97
C ILE A 473 18.65 -2.07 -1.56
N ASN A 474 19.86 -1.83 -2.08
CA ASN A 474 20.22 -0.58 -2.72
C ASN A 474 19.41 -0.39 -4.03
N PRO A 475 18.58 0.67 -4.14
CA PRO A 475 17.82 0.95 -5.36
C PRO A 475 18.68 1.15 -6.61
N GLU A 476 19.89 1.71 -6.44
CA GLU A 476 20.82 1.96 -7.55
C GLU A 476 21.56 0.71 -8.01
N SER A 477 21.58 -0.34 -7.18
CA SER A 477 22.28 -1.57 -7.52
C SER A 477 21.40 -2.48 -8.35
N ARG A 478 21.87 -2.76 -9.58
CA ARG A 478 21.19 -3.68 -10.51
C ARG A 478 21.17 -5.13 -10.01
N TYR A 479 22.18 -5.55 -9.24
CA TYR A 479 22.34 -6.92 -8.76
C TYR A 479 22.48 -6.97 -7.23
N PRO A 480 22.08 -8.06 -6.56
CA PRO A 480 21.34 -9.20 -7.11
C PRO A 480 19.91 -8.83 -7.55
N VAL A 481 19.36 -9.62 -8.49
CA VAL A 481 17.98 -9.46 -8.98
C VAL A 481 17.06 -10.42 -8.25
N ILE A 482 17.39 -11.71 -8.23
CA ILE A 482 16.60 -12.74 -7.55
C ILE A 482 17.36 -13.23 -6.31
N ALA A 483 16.75 -13.07 -5.14
CA ALA A 483 17.29 -13.56 -3.88
C ALA A 483 16.48 -14.78 -3.40
N THR A 484 17.10 -15.94 -3.28
CA THR A 484 16.49 -17.10 -2.59
C THR A 484 16.88 -17.10 -1.12
N THR A 485 15.91 -17.30 -0.24
CA THR A 485 16.12 -17.21 1.21
C THR A 485 15.20 -18.18 1.95
N SER A 486 15.48 -18.42 3.22
CA SER A 486 14.57 -19.15 4.12
C SER A 486 13.93 -18.21 5.14
N LYS A 487 14.69 -17.80 6.16
CA LYS A 487 14.24 -16.90 7.25
C LYS A 487 15.03 -15.59 7.31
N LEU A 488 16.19 -15.48 6.64
CA LEU A 488 17.08 -14.34 6.82
C LEU A 488 16.41 -13.03 6.38
N MET A 489 15.71 -13.03 5.26
CA MET A 489 15.09 -11.81 4.72
C MET A 489 13.62 -11.62 5.14
N SER A 490 13.08 -12.44 6.06
CA SER A 490 11.71 -12.25 6.54
C SER A 490 11.56 -10.99 7.39
N THR A 491 12.61 -10.58 8.11
CA THR A 491 12.63 -9.32 8.88
C THR A 491 13.87 -8.48 8.67
N GLY A 492 13.68 -7.17 8.79
CA GLY A 492 14.77 -6.20 8.89
C GLY A 492 15.52 -5.91 7.59
N VAL A 493 14.91 -6.24 6.45
CA VAL A 493 15.42 -5.89 5.12
C VAL A 493 14.51 -4.80 4.54
N ASP A 494 15.08 -3.66 4.16
CA ASP A 494 14.39 -2.53 3.54
C ASP A 494 14.56 -2.57 2.02
N ALA A 495 13.94 -3.55 1.36
CA ALA A 495 14.04 -3.73 -0.09
C ALA A 495 13.10 -2.78 -0.85
N GLN A 496 13.51 -1.52 -1.01
CA GLN A 496 12.63 -0.45 -1.54
C GLN A 496 12.15 -0.65 -2.98
N THR A 497 12.85 -1.47 -3.76
CA THR A 497 12.54 -1.76 -5.16
C THR A 497 12.12 -3.21 -5.42
N CYS A 498 11.82 -3.98 -4.37
CA CYS A 498 11.31 -5.36 -4.49
C CYS A 498 9.91 -5.37 -5.10
N LYS A 499 9.74 -5.96 -6.30
CA LYS A 499 8.47 -5.99 -7.04
C LYS A 499 7.78 -7.36 -7.03
N LEU A 500 8.53 -8.44 -6.76
CA LEU A 500 7.98 -9.80 -6.70
C LEU A 500 8.39 -10.52 -5.41
N ILE A 501 7.39 -11.04 -4.70
CA ILE A 501 7.58 -11.91 -3.53
C ILE A 501 7.03 -13.28 -3.88
N VAL A 502 7.87 -14.30 -3.82
CA VAL A 502 7.46 -15.68 -4.11
C VAL A 502 7.41 -16.47 -2.80
N LEU A 503 6.26 -17.10 -2.53
CA LEU A 503 6.01 -17.94 -1.37
C LEU A 503 6.07 -19.41 -1.79
N ASP A 504 7.21 -20.05 -1.59
CA ASP A 504 7.40 -21.51 -1.74
C ASP A 504 7.85 -22.14 -0.42
N LYS A 505 7.18 -21.68 0.64
CA LYS A 505 7.39 -22.07 2.03
C LYS A 505 6.04 -22.10 2.71
N ARG A 506 5.87 -23.01 3.66
CA ARG A 506 4.71 -22.93 4.55
C ARG A 506 4.92 -21.92 5.64
N ILE A 507 3.99 -20.98 5.67
CA ILE A 507 3.94 -19.93 6.67
C ILE A 507 3.00 -20.39 7.77
N GLN A 508 3.52 -20.44 9.00
CA GLN A 508 2.80 -21.01 10.14
C GLN A 508 2.18 -19.92 11.02
N SER A 509 2.38 -18.64 10.71
CA SER A 509 1.81 -17.54 11.49
C SER A 509 1.52 -16.31 10.64
N MET A 510 0.46 -15.59 11.03
CA MET A 510 0.08 -14.29 10.47
C MET A 510 1.25 -13.29 10.57
N THR A 511 1.97 -13.33 11.68
CA THR A 511 3.18 -12.54 11.91
C THR A 511 4.21 -12.73 10.81
N GLU A 512 4.59 -13.99 10.53
CA GLU A 512 5.60 -14.29 9.51
C GLU A 512 5.10 -13.88 8.11
N PHE A 513 3.82 -14.11 7.83
CA PHE A 513 3.18 -13.70 6.57
C PHE A 513 3.28 -12.18 6.35
N LYS A 514 2.79 -11.38 7.31
CA LYS A 514 2.80 -9.91 7.24
C LYS A 514 4.22 -9.32 7.18
N GLN A 515 5.18 -9.98 7.82
CA GLN A 515 6.59 -9.57 7.75
C GLN A 515 7.22 -9.85 6.38
N ILE A 516 6.83 -10.95 5.73
CA ILE A 516 7.25 -11.30 4.37
C ILE A 516 6.66 -10.31 3.36
N ILE A 517 5.34 -10.14 3.33
CA ILE A 517 4.70 -9.22 2.37
C ILE A 517 5.12 -7.76 2.60
N GLY A 518 5.43 -7.39 3.85
CA GLY A 518 5.98 -6.09 4.24
C GLY A 518 7.32 -5.73 3.56
N ARG A 519 7.98 -6.67 2.87
CA ARG A 519 9.16 -6.39 2.04
C ARG A 519 8.81 -5.72 0.70
N GLY A 520 7.57 -5.90 0.22
CA GLY A 520 7.09 -5.34 -1.05
C GLY A 520 6.30 -4.04 -0.89
N THR A 521 5.88 -3.69 0.33
CA THR A 521 4.97 -2.56 0.61
C THR A 521 5.62 -1.18 0.45
N ARG A 522 6.92 -1.10 0.15
CA ARG A 522 7.60 0.18 -0.13
C ARG A 522 7.20 0.73 -1.49
N ILE A 523 7.03 2.04 -1.55
CA ILE A 523 6.87 2.81 -2.80
C ILE A 523 8.20 3.49 -3.10
N ASN A 524 8.65 3.39 -4.35
CA ASN A 524 9.79 4.14 -4.85
C ASN A 524 9.54 4.55 -6.32
N GLU A 525 8.98 5.75 -6.48
CA GLU A 525 8.51 6.27 -7.77
C GLU A 525 9.66 6.51 -8.75
N ASP A 526 10.83 6.93 -8.25
CA ASP A 526 12.04 7.17 -9.04
C ASP A 526 12.53 5.90 -9.76
N TYR A 527 12.16 4.72 -9.25
CA TYR A 527 12.51 3.41 -9.80
C TYR A 527 11.27 2.63 -10.30
N GLY A 528 10.16 3.33 -10.56
CA GLY A 528 8.94 2.72 -11.08
C GLY A 528 8.27 1.70 -10.15
N LYS A 529 8.54 1.77 -8.84
CA LYS A 529 7.95 0.88 -7.83
C LYS A 529 6.68 1.48 -7.25
N PHE A 530 5.54 1.10 -7.82
CA PHE A 530 4.21 1.55 -7.38
C PHE A 530 3.40 0.47 -6.67
N TYR A 531 3.48 -0.78 -7.13
CA TYR A 531 2.83 -1.94 -6.54
C TYR A 531 3.83 -3.10 -6.43
N PHE A 532 3.42 -4.24 -5.88
CA PHE A 532 4.21 -5.48 -5.93
C PHE A 532 3.30 -6.68 -6.14
N THR A 533 3.86 -7.80 -6.56
CA THR A 533 3.13 -9.05 -6.77
C THR A 533 3.58 -10.09 -5.75
N ILE A 534 2.63 -10.83 -5.20
CA ILE A 534 2.83 -12.01 -4.37
C ILE A 534 2.51 -13.22 -5.23
N MET A 535 3.48 -14.09 -5.49
CA MET A 535 3.28 -15.36 -6.16
C MET A 535 3.28 -16.48 -5.11
N ASP A 536 2.15 -17.15 -4.94
CA ASP A 536 1.90 -18.07 -3.81
C ASP A 536 1.68 -19.51 -4.27
N PHE A 537 2.64 -20.39 -3.98
CA PHE A 537 2.59 -21.82 -4.31
C PHE A 537 2.09 -22.70 -3.14
N LYS A 538 1.76 -22.10 -1.99
CA LYS A 538 1.45 -22.82 -0.75
C LYS A 538 0.16 -22.35 -0.07
N LYS A 539 -0.68 -21.58 -0.78
CA LYS A 539 -1.96 -21.02 -0.29
C LYS A 539 -1.81 -20.21 1.00
N ALA A 540 -0.66 -19.59 1.23
CA ALA A 540 -0.45 -18.78 2.43
C ALA A 540 -1.38 -17.55 2.45
N THR A 541 -1.65 -16.97 1.30
CA THR A 541 -2.51 -15.79 1.14
C THR A 541 -3.97 -16.05 1.51
N GLU A 542 -4.47 -17.28 1.37
CA GLU A 542 -5.83 -17.67 1.82
C GLU A 542 -5.88 -17.85 3.34
N LEU A 543 -4.87 -18.51 3.90
CA LEU A 543 -4.80 -18.83 5.32
C LEU A 543 -4.66 -17.59 6.22
N PHE A 544 -4.14 -16.49 5.65
CA PHE A 544 -3.79 -15.28 6.39
C PHE A 544 -4.44 -14.02 5.80
N ALA A 545 -5.57 -14.13 5.11
CA ALA A 545 -6.34 -12.98 4.68
C ALA A 545 -6.90 -12.22 5.90
N ASP A 546 -6.55 -10.95 6.04
CA ASP A 546 -7.04 -10.03 7.08
C ASP A 546 -7.46 -8.71 6.41
N PRO A 547 -8.67 -8.62 5.83
CA PRO A 547 -9.12 -7.45 5.09
C PRO A 547 -9.13 -6.15 5.89
N ASP A 548 -9.34 -6.22 7.20
CA ASP A 548 -9.37 -5.05 8.07
C ASP A 548 -7.98 -4.44 8.25
N PHE A 549 -6.94 -5.28 8.29
CA PHE A 549 -5.56 -4.82 8.44
C PHE A 549 -4.82 -4.64 7.12
N ASP A 550 -4.92 -5.62 6.21
CA ASP A 550 -4.14 -5.68 4.96
C ASP A 550 -4.83 -4.91 3.82
N GLY A 551 -6.15 -4.79 3.88
CA GLY A 551 -6.96 -4.34 2.76
C GLY A 551 -7.05 -5.40 1.67
N GLU A 552 -7.92 -5.16 0.70
CA GLU A 552 -8.15 -6.09 -0.40
C GLU A 552 -7.02 -5.99 -1.44
N PRO A 553 -6.53 -7.13 -1.97
CA PRO A 553 -5.62 -7.13 -3.11
C PRO A 553 -6.26 -6.41 -4.30
N VAL A 554 -5.44 -5.73 -5.10
CA VAL A 554 -5.96 -4.98 -6.26
C VAL A 554 -6.39 -5.93 -7.37
N GLU A 555 -5.68 -7.04 -7.52
CA GLU A 555 -6.02 -8.14 -8.41
C GLU A 555 -5.60 -9.46 -7.74
N ILE A 556 -6.46 -10.47 -7.82
CA ILE A 556 -6.09 -11.86 -7.54
C ILE A 556 -6.23 -12.66 -8.83
N TYR A 557 -5.16 -13.36 -9.16
CA TYR A 557 -5.15 -14.43 -10.14
C TYR A 557 -5.23 -15.74 -9.34
N ASP A 558 -6.44 -16.29 -9.28
CA ASP A 558 -6.71 -17.58 -8.65
C ASP A 558 -6.66 -18.70 -9.70
N PHE A 559 -6.20 -19.87 -9.29
CA PHE A 559 -6.25 -21.08 -10.09
C PHE A 559 -7.01 -22.13 -9.31
N ASP A 560 -8.34 -22.00 -9.24
CA ASP A 560 -9.06 -22.69 -8.18
C ASP A 560 -9.64 -24.07 -8.57
N GLY A 561 -9.73 -24.91 -7.54
CA GLY A 561 -10.43 -26.19 -7.47
C GLY A 561 -10.78 -26.46 -6.01
N GLY A 562 -12.00 -26.10 -5.60
CA GLY A 562 -12.44 -26.16 -4.20
C GLY A 562 -12.76 -27.57 -3.68
N ASN A 563 -12.28 -27.88 -2.46
CA ASN A 563 -13.06 -28.09 -1.23
C ASN A 563 -12.11 -28.54 -0.10
N GLY A 564 -12.20 -27.91 1.08
CA GLY A 564 -11.43 -28.27 2.27
C GLY A 564 -11.72 -29.68 2.80
N PRO A 565 -10.83 -30.22 3.66
CA PRO A 565 -11.04 -29.97 5.08
C PRO A 565 -9.76 -29.79 5.93
N GLY A 566 -9.92 -29.04 7.04
CA GLY A 566 -9.39 -29.44 8.35
C GLY A 566 -7.96 -29.02 8.73
N SER A 567 -7.88 -28.00 9.60
CA SER A 567 -6.78 -27.87 10.57
C SER A 567 -6.79 -29.07 11.53
N PRO A 568 -5.62 -29.58 11.94
CA PRO A 568 -5.16 -29.26 13.29
C PRO A 568 -3.75 -28.68 13.30
N TRP A 569 -3.65 -27.56 14.01
CA TRP A 569 -2.45 -27.03 14.61
C TRP A 569 -1.86 -28.06 15.58
N GLU A 570 -0.76 -28.69 15.18
CA GLU A 570 0.19 -29.30 16.11
C GLU A 570 1.59 -28.88 15.69
N GLY A 571 2.29 -28.24 16.62
CA GLY A 571 3.69 -27.92 16.49
C GLY A 571 4.51 -29.17 16.76
N GLU A 572 5.40 -29.52 15.83
CA GLU A 572 6.49 -30.46 16.09
C GLU A 572 7.80 -29.92 15.53
N GLY A 573 8.85 -30.10 16.34
CA GLY A 573 10.21 -29.70 16.03
C GLY A 573 10.82 -30.50 14.88
N GLU A 574 11.99 -30.03 14.44
CA GLU A 574 12.85 -30.75 13.49
C GLU A 574 13.13 -32.16 14.03
N THR A 575 12.37 -33.15 13.56
CA THR A 575 12.78 -34.54 13.74
C THR A 575 13.89 -34.79 12.73
N GLY A 576 15.02 -35.32 13.20
CA GLY A 576 16.15 -35.74 12.36
C GLY A 576 15.83 -36.97 11.51
N ARG A 577 14.68 -36.96 10.82
CA ARG A 577 14.32 -37.97 9.83
C ARG A 577 15.19 -37.75 8.59
N GLU A 578 15.62 -38.85 8.00
CA GLU A 578 16.46 -38.78 6.82
C GLU A 578 15.65 -38.31 5.60
N LYS A 579 16.18 -37.34 4.85
CA LYS A 579 15.53 -36.70 3.69
C LYS A 579 15.69 -37.53 2.41
N TYR A 580 14.61 -37.72 1.65
CA TYR A 580 14.57 -38.41 0.36
C TYR A 580 14.58 -37.44 -0.83
N PHE A 581 15.19 -37.83 -1.96
CA PHE A 581 15.24 -37.02 -3.20
C PHE A 581 14.69 -37.78 -4.41
N VAL A 582 13.62 -37.26 -5.01
CA VAL A 582 12.91 -37.91 -6.11
C VAL A 582 12.91 -37.00 -7.33
N ASP A 583 13.48 -37.48 -8.43
CA ASP A 583 13.68 -36.76 -9.69
C ASP A 583 12.73 -37.22 -10.82
N ASP A 584 12.05 -38.35 -10.65
CA ASP A 584 11.21 -38.94 -11.70
C ASP A 584 9.71 -38.59 -11.60
N VAL A 585 9.23 -38.07 -10.47
CA VAL A 585 7.80 -37.73 -10.25
C VAL A 585 7.42 -36.40 -10.90
N GLY A 586 6.60 -36.45 -11.95
CA GLY A 586 6.02 -35.26 -12.59
C GLY A 586 5.09 -34.48 -11.66
N VAL A 587 5.08 -33.16 -11.82
CA VAL A 587 4.21 -32.21 -11.11
C VAL A 587 3.58 -31.30 -12.15
N GLU A 588 2.28 -31.06 -12.04
CA GLU A 588 1.51 -30.29 -13.02
C GLU A 588 0.68 -29.18 -12.34
N VAL A 589 0.38 -28.13 -13.09
CA VAL A 589 -0.54 -27.06 -12.67
C VAL A 589 -1.97 -27.52 -12.99
N VAL A 590 -2.87 -27.42 -12.01
CA VAL A 590 -4.19 -28.06 -12.10
C VAL A 590 -5.25 -27.24 -12.85
N THR A 591 -5.26 -25.89 -12.82
CA THR A 591 -6.36 -25.07 -13.40
C THR A 591 -5.94 -23.65 -13.89
N GLU A 592 -6.73 -23.01 -14.77
CA GLU A 592 -6.61 -21.62 -15.29
C GLU A 592 -7.98 -20.88 -15.42
N ARG A 593 -8.28 -19.84 -14.60
CA ARG A 593 -9.37 -18.84 -14.81
C ARG A 593 -9.17 -17.53 -14.01
N THR A 594 -9.47 -16.36 -14.61
CA THR A 594 -9.34 -15.01 -14.00
C THR A 594 -10.57 -14.62 -13.14
N GLN A 595 -10.35 -14.04 -11.96
CA GLN A 595 -11.40 -13.46 -11.09
C GLN A 595 -11.13 -11.97 -10.84
N TYR A 596 -12.18 -11.19 -10.60
CA TYR A 596 -12.11 -9.72 -10.50
C TYR A 596 -12.75 -9.20 -9.20
N TYR A 597 -12.30 -8.02 -8.75
CA TYR A 597 -12.83 -7.34 -7.57
C TYR A 597 -13.75 -6.18 -7.97
N GLY A 598 -14.88 -6.05 -7.28
CA GLY A 598 -15.78 -4.91 -7.42
C GLY A 598 -15.24 -3.63 -6.76
N PRO A 599 -15.89 -2.47 -6.98
CA PRO A 599 -15.48 -1.18 -6.43
C PRO A 599 -15.61 -1.11 -4.90
N ASP A 600 -16.35 -2.04 -4.29
CA ASP A 600 -16.47 -2.21 -2.83
C ASP A 600 -15.37 -3.13 -2.25
N GLY A 601 -14.42 -3.59 -3.08
CA GLY A 601 -13.36 -4.50 -2.69
C GLY A 601 -13.81 -5.95 -2.49
N LYS A 602 -15.05 -6.30 -2.86
CA LYS A 602 -15.51 -7.70 -2.79
C LYS A 602 -15.23 -8.44 -4.09
N LEU A 603 -14.95 -9.74 -3.95
CA LEU A 603 -14.87 -10.66 -5.08
C LEU A 603 -16.18 -10.65 -5.87
N ILE A 604 -16.06 -10.46 -7.18
CA ILE A 604 -17.14 -10.69 -8.13
C ILE A 604 -17.23 -12.22 -8.28
N THR A 605 -18.17 -12.83 -7.55
CA THR A 605 -18.39 -14.28 -7.53
C THR A 605 -19.17 -14.80 -8.74
N GLU A 606 -19.69 -13.89 -9.56
CA GLU A 606 -20.37 -14.17 -10.82
C GLU A 606 -19.43 -13.94 -12.01
N SER A 607 -19.85 -14.30 -13.24
CA SER A 607 -19.01 -14.02 -14.41
C SER A 607 -18.85 -12.50 -14.60
N LEU A 608 -17.71 -12.06 -15.14
CA LEU A 608 -17.49 -10.64 -15.42
C LEU A 608 -18.60 -10.05 -16.31
N LYS A 609 -19.10 -10.87 -17.25
CA LYS A 609 -20.24 -10.52 -18.11
C LYS A 609 -21.52 -10.30 -17.32
N ASP A 610 -21.86 -11.21 -16.39
CA ASP A 610 -23.06 -11.09 -15.57
C ASP A 610 -22.98 -9.90 -14.61
N TYR A 611 -21.82 -9.69 -14.00
CA TYR A 611 -21.57 -8.53 -13.14
C TYR A 611 -21.69 -7.22 -13.90
N THR A 612 -21.02 -7.12 -15.06
CA THR A 612 -21.11 -5.94 -15.92
C THR A 612 -22.55 -5.68 -16.34
N ARG A 613 -23.28 -6.72 -16.76
CA ARG A 613 -24.70 -6.63 -17.11
C ARG A 613 -25.52 -6.07 -15.94
N LYS A 614 -25.37 -6.62 -14.73
CA LYS A 614 -26.09 -6.13 -13.54
C LYS A 614 -25.73 -4.69 -13.19
N THR A 615 -24.46 -4.32 -13.27
CA THR A 615 -23.98 -2.97 -12.95
C THR A 615 -24.51 -1.95 -13.95
N VAL A 616 -24.46 -2.24 -15.25
CA VAL A 616 -25.01 -1.37 -16.30
C VAL A 616 -26.53 -1.26 -16.20
N LEU A 617 -27.23 -2.38 -15.98
CA LEU A 617 -28.70 -2.39 -15.88
C LEU A 617 -29.26 -1.68 -14.62
N LYS A 618 -28.43 -1.44 -13.58
CA LYS A 618 -28.83 -0.60 -12.44
C LYS A 618 -29.04 0.86 -12.83
N ASP A 619 -28.25 1.34 -13.79
CA ASP A 619 -28.22 2.75 -14.20
C ASP A 619 -28.99 2.99 -15.50
N PHE A 620 -29.11 1.94 -16.32
CA PHE A 620 -29.79 1.98 -17.60
C PHE A 620 -30.75 0.81 -17.69
N GLU A 621 -32.04 1.06 -17.42
CA GLU A 621 -33.09 0.04 -17.40
C GLU A 621 -33.30 -0.66 -18.75
N SER A 622 -32.87 -0.02 -19.84
CA SER A 622 -32.98 -0.54 -21.20
C SER A 622 -31.85 -0.03 -22.08
N LEU A 623 -31.66 -0.70 -23.21
CA LEU A 623 -30.74 -0.24 -24.25
C LEU A 623 -31.08 1.17 -24.72
N ASP A 624 -32.36 1.51 -24.89
CA ASP A 624 -32.78 2.84 -25.34
C ASP A 624 -32.37 3.93 -24.33
N SER A 625 -32.46 3.63 -23.03
CA SER A 625 -31.97 4.51 -21.96
C SER A 625 -30.46 4.73 -22.05
N PHE A 626 -29.70 3.65 -22.26
CA PHE A 626 -28.25 3.73 -22.44
C PHE A 626 -27.88 4.51 -23.71
N LEU A 627 -28.53 4.24 -24.84
CA LEU A 627 -28.28 4.94 -26.11
C LEU A 627 -28.63 6.43 -26.02
N LYS A 628 -29.73 6.78 -25.34
CA LYS A 628 -30.10 8.19 -25.13
C LYS A 628 -29.03 8.92 -24.33
N HIS A 629 -28.63 8.35 -23.19
CA HIS A 629 -27.57 8.94 -22.36
C HIS A 629 -26.23 9.01 -23.10
N TRP A 630 -25.89 7.95 -23.84
CA TRP A 630 -24.70 7.90 -24.68
C TRP A 630 -24.71 9.01 -25.72
N ASN A 631 -25.83 9.22 -26.42
CA ASN A 631 -25.94 10.23 -27.48
C ASN A 631 -26.00 11.67 -26.94
N GLU A 632 -26.64 11.91 -25.80
CA GLU A 632 -26.77 13.25 -25.18
C GLU A 632 -25.46 13.76 -24.56
N ALA A 633 -24.53 12.87 -24.18
CA ALA A 633 -23.27 13.28 -23.56
C ALA A 633 -22.35 14.05 -24.53
N GLU A 634 -21.79 15.17 -24.05
CA GLU A 634 -20.82 15.98 -24.79
C GLU A 634 -19.49 15.26 -25.06
N LYS A 635 -19.12 14.30 -24.20
CA LYS A 635 -17.91 13.47 -24.31
C LYS A 635 -18.21 12.03 -23.89
N LYS A 636 -17.94 11.08 -24.76
CA LYS A 636 -18.15 9.64 -24.53
C LYS A 636 -17.16 9.09 -23.51
N GLN A 637 -15.94 9.64 -23.46
CA GLN A 637 -14.98 9.32 -22.40
C GLN A 637 -15.54 9.55 -20.98
N ALA A 638 -16.39 10.57 -20.80
CA ALA A 638 -16.96 10.85 -19.49
C ALA A 638 -17.89 9.72 -19.02
N ILE A 639 -18.67 9.14 -19.94
CA ILE A 639 -19.55 8.01 -19.65
C ILE A 639 -18.75 6.75 -19.34
N LEU A 640 -17.70 6.47 -20.13
CA LEU A 640 -16.83 5.32 -19.87
C LEU A 640 -16.19 5.42 -18.48
N LYS A 641 -15.69 6.61 -18.13
CA LYS A 641 -15.13 6.87 -16.80
C LYS A 641 -16.17 6.74 -15.69
N GLU A 642 -17.38 7.23 -15.91
CA GLU A 642 -18.49 7.06 -14.95
C GLU A 642 -18.81 5.58 -14.72
N LEU A 643 -18.88 4.78 -15.79
CA LEU A 643 -19.11 3.33 -15.69
C LEU A 643 -17.96 2.62 -14.96
N GLU A 644 -16.70 3.00 -15.21
CA GLU A 644 -15.55 2.50 -14.47
C GLU A 644 -15.63 2.86 -12.98
N GLU A 645 -15.98 4.11 -12.65
CA GLU A 645 -16.15 4.57 -11.26
C GLU A 645 -17.27 3.81 -10.53
N ARG A 646 -18.27 3.32 -11.27
CA ARG A 646 -19.36 2.47 -10.76
C ARG A 646 -19.03 0.98 -10.76
N GLY A 647 -17.84 0.59 -11.21
CA GLY A 647 -17.31 -0.76 -11.10
C GLY A 647 -17.25 -1.56 -12.39
N VAL A 648 -17.65 -1.02 -13.54
CA VAL A 648 -17.52 -1.73 -14.82
C VAL A 648 -16.04 -1.81 -15.22
N LEU A 649 -15.50 -3.04 -15.25
CA LEU A 649 -14.09 -3.29 -15.56
C LEU A 649 -13.89 -3.43 -17.07
N LEU A 650 -13.86 -2.30 -17.79
CA LEU A 650 -13.80 -2.28 -19.27
C LEU A 650 -12.57 -2.99 -19.85
N ASP A 651 -11.40 -2.82 -19.23
CA ASP A 651 -10.16 -3.47 -19.67
C ASP A 651 -10.29 -5.00 -19.57
N ALA A 652 -10.70 -5.48 -18.40
CA ALA A 652 -10.95 -6.90 -18.16
C ALA A 652 -11.99 -7.48 -19.14
N LEU A 653 -13.04 -6.71 -19.42
CA LEU A 653 -14.09 -7.11 -20.35
C LEU A 653 -13.58 -7.19 -21.79
N SER A 654 -12.69 -6.27 -22.17
CA SER A 654 -11.98 -6.27 -23.45
C SER A 654 -11.06 -7.49 -23.58
N GLU A 655 -10.37 -7.89 -22.51
CA GLU A 655 -9.55 -9.11 -22.52
C GLU A 655 -10.38 -10.39 -22.67
N GLU A 656 -11.56 -10.44 -22.06
CA GLU A 656 -12.43 -11.63 -22.10
C GLU A 656 -13.28 -11.73 -23.38
N VAL A 657 -13.77 -10.60 -23.90
CA VAL A 657 -14.67 -10.57 -25.06
C VAL A 657 -13.90 -10.36 -26.37
N GLY A 658 -12.91 -9.46 -26.39
CA GLY A 658 -12.07 -9.18 -27.55
C GLY A 658 -11.52 -7.75 -27.56
N LYS A 659 -10.18 -7.62 -27.70
CA LYS A 659 -9.44 -6.36 -27.66
C LYS A 659 -9.72 -5.41 -28.83
N ASP A 660 -10.27 -5.95 -29.92
CA ASP A 660 -10.56 -5.20 -31.13
C ASP A 660 -11.92 -4.46 -31.07
N PHE A 661 -12.75 -4.80 -30.08
CA PHE A 661 -14.07 -4.18 -29.88
C PHE A 661 -13.99 -2.81 -29.23
N ASP A 662 -14.92 -1.92 -29.59
CA ASP A 662 -15.07 -0.64 -28.91
C ASP A 662 -15.71 -0.85 -27.52
N PRO A 663 -15.31 -0.09 -26.48
CA PRO A 663 -15.95 -0.16 -25.17
C PRO A 663 -17.48 -0.04 -25.20
N PHE A 664 -18.02 0.79 -26.10
CA PHE A 664 -19.47 0.90 -26.32
C PHE A 664 -20.09 -0.43 -26.76
N ASP A 665 -19.45 -1.14 -27.69
CA ASP A 665 -19.91 -2.45 -28.19
C ASP A 665 -19.77 -3.54 -27.15
N LEU A 666 -18.70 -3.51 -26.36
CA LEU A 666 -18.52 -4.43 -25.24
C LEU A 666 -19.68 -4.30 -24.25
N ILE A 667 -20.04 -3.07 -23.88
CA ILE A 667 -21.19 -2.80 -23.00
C ILE A 667 -22.50 -3.24 -23.66
N CYS A 668 -22.73 -2.86 -24.93
CA CYS A 668 -23.94 -3.24 -25.65
C CYS A 668 -24.11 -4.75 -25.78
N HIS A 669 -23.01 -5.46 -26.02
CA HIS A 669 -22.99 -6.91 -26.13
C HIS A 669 -23.28 -7.60 -24.81
N VAL A 670 -22.62 -7.14 -23.75
CA VAL A 670 -22.65 -7.82 -22.46
C VAL A 670 -23.92 -7.50 -21.68
N ALA A 671 -24.36 -6.24 -21.70
CA ALA A 671 -25.53 -5.79 -20.94
C ALA A 671 -26.85 -5.94 -21.70
N PHE A 672 -26.84 -5.86 -23.03
CA PHE A 672 -28.07 -5.79 -23.85
C PHE A 672 -28.12 -6.81 -25.00
N ASP A 673 -27.24 -7.81 -25.00
CA ASP A 673 -27.24 -8.93 -25.96
C ASP A 673 -27.12 -8.51 -27.44
N ARG A 674 -26.46 -7.38 -27.73
CA ARG A 674 -26.17 -6.98 -29.12
C ARG A 674 -24.91 -7.66 -29.67
N PRO A 675 -24.84 -7.97 -30.97
CA PRO A 675 -23.57 -8.34 -31.59
C PRO A 675 -22.55 -7.19 -31.48
N PRO A 676 -21.32 -7.41 -30.99
CA PRO A 676 -20.32 -6.36 -30.86
C PRO A 676 -19.70 -6.06 -32.23
N LEU A 677 -19.39 -4.79 -32.47
CA LEU A 677 -18.60 -4.35 -33.62
C LEU A 677 -17.19 -3.97 -33.20
N SER A 678 -16.21 -4.35 -34.01
CA SER A 678 -14.85 -3.87 -33.86
C SER A 678 -14.76 -2.37 -34.18
N ARG A 679 -13.74 -1.71 -33.61
CA ARG A 679 -13.44 -0.31 -33.93
C ARG A 679 -13.21 -0.11 -35.43
N LYS A 680 -12.56 -1.08 -36.09
CA LYS A 680 -12.37 -1.12 -37.55
C LYS A 680 -13.69 -1.21 -38.31
N GLU A 681 -14.60 -2.10 -37.91
CA GLU A 681 -15.92 -2.22 -38.56
C GLU A 681 -16.75 -0.94 -38.41
N ARG A 682 -16.68 -0.26 -37.27
CA ARG A 682 -17.34 1.05 -37.09
C ARG A 682 -16.74 2.12 -38.00
N ALA A 683 -15.42 2.25 -38.03
CA ALA A 683 -14.73 3.19 -38.92
C ALA A 683 -15.14 2.96 -40.38
N GLU A 684 -15.07 1.71 -40.87
CA GLU A 684 -15.43 1.36 -42.24
C GLU A 684 -16.89 1.64 -42.58
N ARG A 685 -17.83 1.45 -41.65
CA ARG A 685 -19.24 1.80 -41.86
C ARG A 685 -19.42 3.30 -42.07
N VAL A 686 -18.72 4.13 -41.31
CA VAL A 686 -18.78 5.59 -41.45
C VAL A 686 -18.13 6.04 -42.76
N LYS A 687 -17.01 5.42 -43.16
CA LYS A 687 -16.35 5.68 -44.46
C LYS A 687 -17.24 5.35 -45.66
N LYS A 688 -18.10 4.33 -45.55
CA LYS A 688 -19.07 3.94 -46.59
C LYS A 688 -20.33 4.82 -46.64
N GLY A 689 -20.56 5.63 -45.62
CA GLY A 689 -21.72 6.53 -45.54
C GLY A 689 -21.48 7.88 -46.24
N ASP A 690 -22.56 8.60 -46.51
CA ASP A 690 -22.51 9.89 -47.21
C ASP A 690 -22.03 11.07 -46.35
N TYR A 691 -21.60 10.83 -45.10
CA TYR A 691 -21.22 11.89 -44.15
C TYR A 691 -20.08 12.77 -44.66
N PHE A 692 -19.16 12.20 -45.45
CA PHE A 692 -17.98 12.87 -46.00
C PHE A 692 -18.32 13.83 -47.15
N SER A 693 -19.43 13.61 -47.86
CA SER A 693 -19.80 14.33 -49.10
C SER A 693 -19.98 15.85 -48.92
N LYS A 694 -20.20 16.31 -47.68
CA LYS A 694 -20.37 17.73 -47.33
C LYS A 694 -19.06 18.49 -47.06
N TYR A 695 -17.92 17.80 -47.09
CA TYR A 695 -16.60 18.38 -46.85
C TYR A 695 -15.73 18.33 -48.10
N GLY A 696 -14.79 19.27 -48.25
CA GLY A 696 -13.83 19.25 -49.36
C GLY A 696 -12.76 18.16 -49.21
N GLU A 697 -12.06 17.82 -50.28
CA GLU A 697 -11.10 16.70 -50.36
C GLU A 697 -10.09 16.65 -49.19
N GLN A 698 -9.44 17.78 -48.88
CA GLN A 698 -8.49 17.85 -47.75
C GLN A 698 -9.15 17.68 -46.37
N ALA A 699 -10.40 18.12 -46.20
CA ALA A 699 -11.14 17.94 -44.96
C ALA A 699 -11.65 16.49 -44.82
N GLN A 700 -11.97 15.83 -45.93
CA GLN A 700 -12.29 14.40 -45.95
C GLN A 700 -11.08 13.55 -45.55
N GLU A 701 -9.88 13.87 -46.06
CA GLU A 701 -8.63 13.20 -45.68
C GLU A 701 -8.36 13.28 -44.16
N VAL A 702 -8.62 14.43 -43.54
CA VAL A 702 -8.52 14.61 -42.09
C VAL A 702 -9.52 13.73 -41.35
N LEU A 703 -10.78 13.69 -41.78
CA LEU A 703 -11.82 12.86 -41.15
C LEU A 703 -11.52 11.36 -41.31
N ASP A 704 -10.97 10.96 -42.45
CA ASP A 704 -10.58 9.57 -42.73
C ASP A 704 -9.43 9.14 -41.82
N THR A 705 -8.42 10.00 -41.69
CA THR A 705 -7.28 9.80 -40.77
C THR A 705 -7.74 9.73 -39.30
N LEU A 706 -8.74 10.52 -38.92
CA LEU A 706 -9.34 10.47 -37.58
C LEU A 706 -10.03 9.13 -37.32
N LEU A 707 -10.72 8.57 -38.32
CA LEU A 707 -11.33 7.23 -38.21
C LEU A 707 -10.29 6.12 -38.13
N ASP A 708 -9.18 6.21 -38.87
CA ASP A 708 -8.07 5.26 -38.75
C ASP A 708 -7.46 5.29 -37.35
N LYS A 709 -7.25 6.50 -36.82
CA LYS A 709 -6.76 6.66 -35.45
C LYS A 709 -7.73 6.13 -34.39
N TYR A 710 -9.03 6.30 -34.61
CA TYR A 710 -10.04 5.68 -33.77
C TYR A 710 -9.99 4.14 -33.85
N ALA A 711 -9.79 3.58 -35.04
CA ALA A 711 -9.73 2.14 -35.26
C ALA A 711 -8.54 1.49 -34.50
N ASP A 712 -7.41 2.19 -34.44
CA ASP A 712 -6.21 1.70 -33.75
C ASP A 712 -6.24 1.99 -32.23
N ASP A 713 -6.54 3.23 -31.86
CA ASP A 713 -6.28 3.75 -30.51
C ASP A 713 -7.56 4.03 -29.69
N GLY A 714 -8.75 3.93 -30.29
CA GLY A 714 -10.04 4.14 -29.63
C GLY A 714 -10.52 5.59 -29.61
N ILE A 715 -11.64 5.84 -28.91
CA ILE A 715 -12.40 7.12 -28.96
C ILE A 715 -11.65 8.32 -28.37
N GLU A 716 -10.65 8.08 -27.51
CA GLU A 716 -9.90 9.13 -26.81
C GLU A 716 -9.25 10.14 -27.75
N ASN A 717 -8.70 9.63 -28.85
CA ASN A 717 -8.00 10.45 -29.84
C ASN A 717 -8.96 11.28 -30.70
N LEU A 718 -10.21 10.85 -30.83
CA LEU A 718 -11.21 11.57 -31.61
C LEU A 718 -11.67 12.86 -30.90
N GLU A 719 -11.82 12.78 -29.57
CA GLU A 719 -12.32 13.88 -28.73
C GLU A 719 -11.23 14.90 -28.34
N ASN A 720 -9.94 14.60 -28.61
CA ASN A 720 -8.81 15.41 -28.18
C ASN A 720 -8.09 16.10 -29.36
N MET A 721 -8.15 17.43 -29.41
CA MET A 721 -7.47 18.24 -30.43
C MET A 721 -5.94 18.05 -30.48
N SER A 722 -5.29 17.51 -29.44
CA SER A 722 -3.86 17.18 -29.52
C SER A 722 -3.54 16.09 -30.54
N VAL A 723 -4.54 15.29 -30.96
CA VAL A 723 -4.37 14.29 -32.02
C VAL A 723 -3.87 14.91 -33.32
N LEU A 724 -4.24 16.16 -33.61
CA LEU A 724 -3.79 16.87 -34.81
C LEU A 724 -2.29 17.20 -34.80
N LYS A 725 -1.59 16.96 -33.70
CA LYS A 725 -0.14 17.15 -33.57
C LYS A 725 0.67 15.87 -33.80
N VAL A 726 0.00 14.72 -33.96
CA VAL A 726 0.67 13.43 -34.14
C VAL A 726 0.59 12.95 -35.59
N GLN A 727 1.49 12.06 -35.97
CA GLN A 727 1.47 11.44 -37.30
C GLN A 727 0.19 10.60 -37.51
N PRO A 728 -0.44 10.65 -38.71
CA PRO A 728 0.04 11.34 -39.91
C PRO A 728 -0.54 12.76 -40.11
N PHE A 729 -1.24 13.35 -39.13
CA PHE A 729 -1.87 14.68 -39.27
C PHE A 729 -0.86 15.81 -39.50
N ASP A 730 0.33 15.70 -38.93
CA ASP A 730 1.42 16.64 -39.15
C ASP A 730 1.93 16.70 -40.61
N ARG A 731 1.59 15.68 -41.43
CA ARG A 731 1.82 15.70 -42.89
C ARG A 731 0.72 16.43 -43.66
N ILE A 732 -0.50 16.48 -43.10
CA ILE A 732 -1.65 17.17 -43.70
C ILE A 732 -1.55 18.68 -43.46
N GLY A 733 -1.10 19.09 -42.26
CA GLY A 733 -0.80 20.49 -41.94
C GLY A 733 -0.69 20.74 -40.45
N THR A 734 -0.44 21.99 -40.07
CA THR A 734 -0.49 22.39 -38.66
C THR A 734 -1.92 22.31 -38.12
N PRO A 735 -2.14 22.13 -36.80
CA PRO A 735 -3.49 22.08 -36.23
C PRO A 735 -4.37 23.29 -36.58
N MET A 736 -3.77 24.48 -36.74
CA MET A 736 -4.51 25.68 -37.15
C MET A 736 -4.94 25.63 -38.62
N GLU A 737 -4.10 25.11 -39.50
CA GLU A 737 -4.42 24.93 -40.92
C GLU A 737 -5.52 23.88 -41.09
N ILE A 738 -5.40 22.74 -40.40
CA ILE A 738 -6.42 21.69 -40.39
C ILE A 738 -7.77 22.24 -39.93
N VAL A 739 -7.81 22.96 -38.81
CA VAL A 739 -9.06 23.57 -38.29
C VAL A 739 -9.66 24.58 -39.28
N LYS A 740 -8.82 25.27 -40.07
CA LYS A 740 -9.29 26.23 -41.08
C LYS A 740 -10.00 25.55 -42.25
N LEU A 741 -9.65 24.30 -42.59
CA LEU A 741 -10.31 23.51 -43.64
C LEU A 741 -11.82 23.32 -43.35
N PHE A 742 -12.21 23.35 -42.07
CA PHE A 742 -13.60 23.21 -41.64
C PHE A 742 -14.32 24.56 -41.46
N GLY A 743 -13.64 25.70 -41.68
CA GLY A 743 -14.19 27.04 -41.44
C GLY A 743 -13.99 27.57 -40.01
N GLY A 744 -13.10 26.96 -39.23
CA GLY A 744 -12.72 27.41 -37.89
C GLY A 744 -13.03 26.39 -36.79
N LYS A 745 -12.61 26.71 -35.55
CA LYS A 745 -12.62 25.77 -34.41
C LYS A 745 -14.01 25.18 -34.13
N ASN A 746 -15.05 26.01 -34.15
CA ASN A 746 -16.40 25.55 -33.83
C ASN A 746 -16.94 24.60 -34.91
N SER A 747 -16.64 24.86 -36.18
CA SER A 747 -17.06 23.99 -37.29
C SER A 747 -16.29 22.68 -37.33
N TYR A 748 -14.99 22.70 -36.97
CA TYR A 748 -14.21 21.47 -36.77
C TYR A 748 -14.81 20.61 -35.64
N LEU A 749 -15.09 21.21 -34.48
CA LEU A 749 -15.70 20.50 -33.36
C LEU A 749 -17.09 19.95 -33.72
N ALA A 750 -17.88 20.69 -34.51
CA ALA A 750 -19.14 20.20 -35.04
C ALA A 750 -18.96 19.03 -36.02
N ALA A 751 -17.90 19.05 -36.85
CA ALA A 751 -17.57 17.97 -37.77
C ALA A 751 -17.14 16.70 -37.02
N VAL A 752 -16.35 16.82 -35.96
CA VAL A 752 -15.95 15.71 -35.09
C VAL A 752 -17.17 15.14 -34.35
N ARG A 753 -18.03 15.98 -33.76
CA ARG A 753 -19.28 15.52 -33.12
C ARG A 753 -20.22 14.81 -34.09
N GLY A 754 -20.31 15.30 -35.33
CA GLY A 754 -21.09 14.62 -36.36
C GLY A 754 -20.47 13.28 -36.76
N LEU A 755 -19.14 13.17 -36.80
CA LEU A 755 -18.43 11.92 -37.07
C LEU A 755 -18.66 10.89 -35.94
N GLU A 756 -18.61 11.33 -34.67
CA GLU A 756 -18.98 10.53 -33.49
C GLU A 756 -20.42 10.02 -33.56
N SER A 757 -21.35 10.90 -33.93
CA SER A 757 -22.75 10.51 -34.09
C SER A 757 -22.91 9.42 -35.14
N GLN A 758 -22.18 9.49 -36.25
CA GLN A 758 -22.19 8.42 -37.27
C GLN A 758 -21.54 7.12 -36.75
N LEU A 759 -20.44 7.22 -36.01
CA LEU A 759 -19.77 6.06 -35.41
C LEU A 759 -20.71 5.25 -34.52
N TYR A 760 -21.58 5.90 -33.75
CA TYR A 760 -22.47 5.25 -32.78
C TYR A 760 -23.95 5.20 -33.19
N THR A 761 -24.27 5.53 -34.44
CA THR A 761 -25.64 5.38 -34.97
C THR A 761 -26.02 3.88 -34.99
N THR A 762 -27.18 3.56 -34.44
CA THR A 762 -27.63 2.17 -34.18
C THR A 762 -28.82 1.75 -35.05
N ASP A 763 -29.07 2.44 -36.17
CA ASP A 763 -30.20 2.17 -37.06
C ASP A 763 -30.21 0.72 -37.55
N ALA A 764 -31.29 0.01 -37.21
CA ALA A 764 -31.54 -1.36 -37.62
C ALA A 764 -31.74 -1.51 -39.15
N SER A 765 -31.93 -0.40 -39.87
CA SER A 765 -32.08 -0.38 -41.33
C SER A 765 -30.77 -0.55 -42.11
N LEU A 766 -29.61 -0.56 -41.43
CA LEU A 766 -28.30 -0.81 -42.07
C LEU A 766 -27.80 -2.26 -41.89
N LEU A 767 -28.58 -3.13 -41.25
CA LEU A 767 -28.28 -4.56 -41.11
C LEU A 767 -28.74 -5.42 -42.31
N GLU A 768 -29.43 -4.83 -43.29
CA GLU A 768 -29.89 -5.50 -44.52
C GLU A 768 -29.38 -4.85 -45.83
N ALA A 769 -28.22 -4.18 -45.83
CA ALA A 769 -27.59 -3.66 -47.06
C ALA A 769 -26.28 -4.37 -47.39
#